data_AF-A0A524J7W1-F1
#
_entry.id   AF-A0A524J7W1-F1
#
_cell.length_a   1.000
_cell.length_b   1.000
_cell.length_c   1.000
_cell.angle_alpha   90.00
_cell.angle_beta   90.00
_cell.angle_gamma   90.00
#
_symmetry.space_group_name_H-M   'P 1'
#
loop_
_entity.id
_entity.type
_entity.pdbx_description
1 polymer ?
#
loop_
_entity_poly.entity_id
_entity_poly.type
_entity_poly.pdbx_seq_one_letter_code
_entity_poly.pdbx_strand_id
1 'polypeptide(L)'
;MKNKRWHSYIWMILCMGSLLMVTPVSGTTQAQAGGGYWELISVDVEKATEPADIYTYNISQGSGTVKAVNNAESFQASMTWTEPGLRYAGGQSIDLTIIVKIDEYIWDDDEPGYTNQGLNYMGAAISARIDEPGIGSGGVTGGAISLTDPQDEYLAKVSTDYGKIVVGSQTLQVSAIFPSGGSDGDEKSIYVNCTAGMNRYNYQWVAGASADLEATPVPTETLIPSPTPESTITLQGTVYALDPSWKPMNNSVFVPVIEVPVTLMRGNVVLDRTFSMPPDGSFKFKAPLTEDLVIRIELQHAVTNPPMFRVVYDQSESPIWIETQPFDLDEQSPDPFVKHINLSLPGELNSGAAPVPNDWLDDVGMLYHYAREAWQMGAILLGQTLDLPALRIRALSTTPEAQGSAYWRGPNTGFEPIDPIIEISPVYSDFSSTAAADTVMHEFGHHVMADAYANFLPLAPGNVNHGGFTNPTTTDSWIEGFATFYALWTKSDQIQTAAPQLWYNQKTVDNLELNWLAWSADEEFAVSSLLWDLVDPVNKWDSTEMPVANWATQPVITVTGPITSYGDYIQLSRDEIWRLLTYPMLVAADRSPSAPSSYDYIFDVKQLYDTLKANYVGEAALPATPNGLDAVDELFIAHGFFADTGPQNLAYDSGEKIGVTNNQPITVGSIT
;
A
#
# COMPACT_ATOMS: atom_id res chain seq x y z
N MET A 1 -57.10 -18.58 -25.90
CA MET A 1 -57.96 -19.53 -25.15
C MET A 1 -57.51 -19.57 -23.69
N LYS A 2 -58.44 -19.34 -22.74
CA LYS A 2 -58.34 -19.52 -21.26
C LYS A 2 -57.33 -18.60 -20.53
N ASN A 3 -57.71 -17.45 -19.98
CA ASN A 3 -58.46 -17.17 -18.73
C ASN A 3 -57.99 -17.92 -17.47
N LYS A 4 -57.46 -17.16 -16.48
CA LYS A 4 -57.77 -17.16 -15.02
C LYS A 4 -56.96 -16.02 -14.34
N ARG A 5 -57.59 -14.91 -13.91
CA ARG A 5 -58.20 -14.58 -12.59
C ARG A 5 -57.19 -14.03 -11.55
N TRP A 6 -57.12 -12.70 -11.35
CA TRP A 6 -57.80 -11.83 -10.32
C TRP A 6 -57.10 -11.87 -8.94
N HIS A 7 -56.39 -10.82 -8.48
CA HIS A 7 -56.80 -9.59 -7.74
C HIS A 7 -57.11 -9.73 -6.22
N SER A 8 -56.47 -8.82 -5.45
CA SER A 8 -56.81 -8.29 -4.09
C SER A 8 -56.29 -9.12 -2.89
N TYR A 9 -55.66 -8.58 -1.82
CA TYR A 9 -56.08 -7.46 -0.94
C TYR A 9 -54.95 -6.85 -0.07
N ILE A 10 -55.13 -5.56 0.29
CA ILE A 10 -54.50 -4.77 1.37
C ILE A 10 -55.27 -4.94 2.69
N TRP A 11 -54.59 -4.91 3.86
CA TRP A 11 -54.94 -4.44 5.24
C TRP A 11 -54.03 -5.18 6.26
N MET A 12 -52.92 -4.59 6.75
CA MET A 12 -52.72 -3.77 7.98
C MET A 12 -52.79 -4.55 9.31
N ILE A 13 -51.70 -4.56 10.09
CA ILE A 13 -51.57 -4.12 11.52
C ILE A 13 -50.26 -4.63 12.16
N LEU A 14 -49.63 -3.73 12.91
CA LEU A 14 -48.48 -3.88 13.81
C LEU A 14 -48.53 -5.11 14.75
N CYS A 15 -47.38 -5.76 14.92
CA CYS A 15 -46.95 -6.33 16.21
C CYS A 15 -45.43 -6.14 16.36
N MET A 16 -45.04 -5.18 17.20
CA MET A 16 -43.74 -5.16 17.85
C MET A 16 -43.60 -6.44 18.68
N GLY A 17 -42.61 -7.27 18.35
CA GLY A 17 -42.16 -8.39 19.16
C GLY A 17 -40.66 -8.29 19.31
N SER A 18 -40.22 -7.78 20.46
CA SER A 18 -38.84 -7.75 20.90
C SER A 18 -38.26 -9.16 20.90
N LEU A 19 -37.40 -9.46 19.91
CA LEU A 19 -36.62 -10.68 19.88
C LEU A 19 -35.28 -10.38 20.57
N LEU A 20 -35.21 -10.72 21.87
CA LEU A 20 -33.95 -10.87 22.59
C LEU A 20 -33.18 -12.03 21.94
N MET A 21 -32.25 -11.69 21.04
CA MET A 21 -31.23 -12.62 20.56
C MET A 21 -30.25 -12.85 21.72
N VAL A 22 -30.44 -13.94 22.46
CA VAL A 22 -29.40 -14.49 23.34
C VAL A 22 -28.41 -15.19 22.42
N THR A 23 -27.27 -14.54 22.16
CA THR A 23 -26.13 -15.19 21.51
C THR A 23 -25.45 -16.13 22.51
N PRO A 24 -25.09 -17.36 22.11
CA PRO A 24 -24.33 -18.26 22.97
C PRO A 24 -22.88 -17.76 23.05
N VAL A 25 -22.48 -17.28 24.24
CA VAL A 25 -21.09 -17.05 24.60
C VAL A 25 -20.39 -18.41 24.61
N SER A 26 -19.63 -18.67 23.55
CA SER A 26 -18.81 -19.87 23.40
C SER A 26 -17.46 -19.61 24.05
N GLY A 27 -17.41 -19.64 25.38
CA GLY A 27 -16.16 -19.55 26.12
C GLY A 27 -15.40 -20.87 26.05
N THR A 28 -14.38 -20.94 25.18
CA THR A 28 -13.36 -21.98 25.26
C THR A 28 -12.38 -21.63 26.38
N THR A 29 -12.57 -22.24 27.55
CA THR A 29 -11.58 -22.25 28.64
C THR A 29 -10.34 -23.03 28.22
N GLN A 30 -9.28 -22.32 27.82
CA GLN A 30 -7.91 -22.83 27.82
C GLN A 30 -7.25 -22.59 29.19
N ALA A 31 -6.30 -23.46 29.52
CA ALA A 31 -5.84 -23.75 30.87
C ALA A 31 -5.21 -22.55 31.61
N GLN A 32 -5.73 -22.28 32.81
CA GLN A 32 -5.09 -21.49 33.86
C GLN A 32 -3.80 -22.21 34.33
N ALA A 33 -2.63 -21.64 34.04
CA ALA A 33 -1.39 -22.02 34.70
C ALA A 33 -0.53 -20.75 34.90
N GLY A 34 -0.71 -20.13 36.08
CA GLY A 34 -0.07 -18.88 36.51
C GLY A 34 -1.08 -17.73 36.64
N GLY A 35 -1.75 -17.60 37.79
CA GLY A 35 -2.65 -16.46 38.04
C GLY A 35 -1.85 -15.17 38.25
N GLY A 36 -2.23 -14.10 37.55
CA GLY A 36 -1.71 -12.75 37.71
C GLY A 36 -2.60 -11.72 37.02
N TYR A 37 -2.33 -10.44 37.24
CA TYR A 37 -3.07 -9.34 36.62
C TYR A 37 -2.15 -8.17 36.28
N TRP A 38 -2.51 -7.39 35.27
CA TRP A 38 -1.95 -6.09 34.97
C TRP A 38 -2.52 -5.03 35.89
N GLU A 39 -1.69 -4.20 36.48
CA GLU A 39 -2.06 -3.05 37.30
C GLU A 39 -1.59 -1.75 36.66
N LEU A 40 -2.49 -0.78 36.49
CA LEU A 40 -2.13 0.54 35.96
C LEU A 40 -1.21 1.27 36.93
N ILE A 41 0.00 1.59 36.48
CA ILE A 41 1.03 2.26 37.30
C ILE A 41 1.21 3.75 36.95
N SER A 42 0.93 4.15 35.71
CA SER A 42 0.99 5.56 35.29
C SER A 42 0.20 5.82 34.02
N VAL A 43 -0.13 7.09 33.78
CA VAL A 43 -0.68 7.58 32.52
C VAL A 43 0.20 8.70 32.02
N ASP A 44 0.78 8.53 30.85
CA ASP A 44 1.56 9.56 30.17
C ASP A 44 0.71 10.22 29.08
N VAL A 45 0.81 11.54 28.98
CA VAL A 45 0.12 12.33 27.95
C VAL A 45 1.18 13.04 27.12
N GLU A 46 1.25 12.70 25.84
CA GLU A 46 2.18 13.26 24.88
C GLU A 46 1.40 14.07 23.83
N LYS A 47 1.66 15.38 23.75
CA LYS A 47 1.04 16.25 22.76
C LYS A 47 1.79 16.11 21.42
N ALA A 48 1.04 16.04 20.32
CA ALA A 48 1.63 16.05 18.98
C ALA A 48 2.37 17.36 18.70
N THR A 49 3.46 17.28 17.93
CA THR A 49 4.17 18.46 17.43
C THR A 49 3.30 19.20 16.43
N GLU A 50 3.10 20.50 16.62
CA GLU A 50 2.35 21.36 15.70
C GLU A 50 3.18 21.56 14.41
N PRO A 51 2.73 21.03 13.25
CA PRO A 51 3.54 21.01 12.03
C PRO A 51 3.62 22.38 11.32
N ALA A 52 2.73 23.31 11.67
CA ALA A 52 2.67 24.67 11.15
C ALA A 52 1.92 25.58 12.11
N ASP A 53 2.12 26.90 11.97
CA ASP A 53 1.48 27.94 12.79
C ASP A 53 -0.05 27.97 12.70
N ILE A 54 -0.64 27.23 11.75
CA ILE A 54 -2.09 27.13 11.57
C ILE A 54 -2.73 26.08 12.47
N TYR A 55 -1.96 25.16 13.07
CA TYR A 55 -2.49 24.07 13.89
C TYR A 55 -2.36 24.37 15.39
N THR A 56 -3.38 23.98 16.15
CA THR A 56 -3.36 23.93 17.61
C THR A 56 -3.85 22.56 18.07
N TYR A 57 -3.01 21.86 18.82
CA TYR A 57 -3.37 20.58 19.42
C TYR A 57 -3.55 20.72 20.94
N ASN A 58 -4.61 20.14 21.48
CA ASN A 58 -4.76 19.96 22.92
C ASN A 58 -5.08 18.50 23.20
N ILE A 59 -4.43 17.93 24.21
CA ILE A 59 -4.68 16.56 24.64
C ILE A 59 -4.69 16.50 26.15
N SER A 60 -5.60 15.68 26.69
CA SER A 60 -5.71 15.34 28.09
C SER A 60 -5.97 13.84 28.22
N GLN A 61 -6.03 13.36 29.46
CA GLN A 61 -6.58 12.04 29.74
C GLN A 61 -8.03 11.97 29.25
N GLY A 62 -8.33 10.98 28.40
CA GLY A 62 -9.68 10.74 27.86
C GLY A 62 -10.13 11.62 26.69
N SER A 63 -9.37 12.66 26.30
CA SER A 63 -9.77 13.51 25.17
C SER A 63 -8.63 14.22 24.44
N GLY A 64 -8.85 14.53 23.17
CA GLY A 64 -7.98 15.37 22.34
C GLY A 64 -8.80 16.29 21.43
N THR A 65 -8.20 17.41 21.05
CA THR A 65 -8.79 18.34 20.06
C THR A 65 -7.71 18.82 19.11
N VAL A 66 -8.04 18.89 17.82
CA VAL A 66 -7.27 19.59 16.80
C VAL A 66 -8.06 20.79 16.31
N LYS A 67 -7.38 21.92 16.16
CA LYS A 67 -7.90 23.09 15.45
C LYS A 67 -6.91 23.53 14.39
N ALA A 68 -7.38 23.78 13.19
CA ALA A 68 -6.65 24.45 12.12
C ALA A 68 -7.35 25.76 11.77
N VAL A 69 -6.59 26.83 11.57
CA VAL A 69 -7.12 28.14 11.13
C VAL A 69 -6.22 28.70 10.03
N ASN A 70 -6.81 28.97 8.87
CA ASN A 70 -6.14 29.63 7.75
C ASN A 70 -7.03 30.73 7.21
N ASN A 71 -6.60 31.99 7.29
CA ASN A 71 -7.42 33.16 6.94
C ASN A 71 -8.78 33.20 7.66
N ALA A 72 -9.88 33.19 6.91
CA ALA A 72 -11.25 33.17 7.44
C ALA A 72 -11.78 31.73 7.67
N GLU A 73 -11.00 30.72 7.32
CA GLU A 73 -11.39 29.33 7.39
C GLU A 73 -10.93 28.67 8.69
N SER A 74 -11.72 27.72 9.17
CA SER A 74 -11.39 26.94 10.34
C SER A 74 -11.85 25.50 10.22
N PHE A 75 -11.06 24.60 10.78
CA PHE A 75 -11.45 23.22 11.03
C PHE A 75 -11.18 22.91 12.49
N GLN A 76 -12.15 22.31 13.17
CA GLN A 76 -11.99 21.82 14.52
C GLN A 76 -12.60 20.43 14.63
N ALA A 77 -11.86 19.51 15.23
CA ALA A 77 -12.34 18.19 15.57
C ALA A 77 -11.96 17.82 16.99
N SER A 78 -12.80 16.99 17.62
CA SER A 78 -12.54 16.42 18.93
C SER A 78 -12.57 14.90 18.87
N MET A 79 -11.74 14.32 19.72
CA MET A 79 -11.57 12.89 19.92
C MET A 79 -11.78 12.60 21.40
N THR A 80 -12.55 11.57 21.71
CA THR A 80 -12.79 11.12 23.10
C THR A 80 -12.75 9.61 23.16
N TRP A 81 -12.36 9.05 24.30
CA TRP A 81 -12.37 7.62 24.50
C TRP A 81 -12.74 7.24 25.94
N THR A 82 -13.20 6.00 26.10
CA THR A 82 -13.40 5.42 27.44
C THR A 82 -12.04 5.15 28.07
N GLU A 83 -11.84 5.56 29.32
CA GLU A 83 -10.59 5.26 30.03
C GLU A 83 -10.46 3.75 30.27
N PRO A 84 -9.30 3.14 29.97
CA PRO A 84 -9.02 1.77 30.34
C PRO A 84 -9.17 1.52 31.85
N GLY A 85 -9.58 0.31 32.23
CA GLY A 85 -9.67 -0.12 33.62
C GLY A 85 -8.32 -0.09 34.34
N LEU A 86 -8.37 0.03 35.68
CA LEU A 86 -7.17 0.07 36.54
C LEU A 86 -6.44 -1.27 36.61
N ARG A 87 -7.14 -2.39 36.34
CA ARG A 87 -6.58 -3.74 36.38
C ARG A 87 -7.17 -4.64 35.31
N TYR A 88 -6.38 -5.55 34.77
CA TYR A 88 -6.82 -6.58 33.83
C TYR A 88 -6.21 -7.94 34.20
N ALA A 89 -7.02 -8.99 34.28
CA ALA A 89 -6.47 -10.34 34.32
C ALA A 89 -5.76 -10.67 33.00
N GLY A 90 -4.73 -11.50 33.04
CA GLY A 90 -4.14 -12.04 31.81
C GLY A 90 -5.19 -12.77 30.98
N GLY A 91 -5.30 -12.42 29.69
CA GLY A 91 -6.33 -12.94 28.79
C GLY A 91 -7.69 -12.22 28.87
N GLN A 92 -7.83 -11.17 29.68
CA GLN A 92 -9.06 -10.38 29.75
C GLN A 92 -9.21 -9.48 28.52
N SER A 93 -10.43 -9.37 27.98
CA SER A 93 -10.74 -8.36 26.95
C SER A 93 -10.68 -6.95 27.53
N ILE A 94 -10.07 -6.05 26.79
CA ILE A 94 -10.12 -4.60 26.96
C ILE A 94 -11.17 -4.11 25.99
N ASP A 95 -12.18 -3.39 26.48
CA ASP A 95 -13.22 -2.81 25.62
C ASP A 95 -13.16 -1.29 25.75
N LEU A 96 -12.90 -0.58 24.64
CA LEU A 96 -12.87 0.87 24.59
C LEU A 96 -13.89 1.39 23.57
N THR A 97 -14.63 2.43 23.94
CA THR A 97 -15.30 3.27 22.94
C THR A 97 -14.35 4.38 22.52
N ILE A 98 -14.05 4.50 21.22
CA ILE A 98 -13.32 5.63 20.64
C ILE A 98 -14.25 6.43 19.73
N ILE A 99 -14.20 7.76 19.84
CA ILE A 99 -15.08 8.68 19.12
C ILE A 99 -14.24 9.79 18.52
N VAL A 100 -14.48 10.12 17.25
CA VAL A 100 -14.00 11.35 16.61
C VAL A 100 -15.16 12.08 15.93
N LYS A 101 -15.16 13.41 15.98
CA LYS A 101 -16.15 14.24 15.32
C LYS A 101 -15.58 15.59 14.89
N ILE A 102 -16.13 16.15 13.82
CA ILE A 102 -15.94 17.55 13.44
C ILE A 102 -16.85 18.40 14.32
N ASP A 103 -16.26 19.34 15.06
CA ASP A 103 -16.96 20.32 15.88
C ASP A 103 -17.26 21.61 15.10
N GLU A 104 -16.34 22.03 14.24
CA GLU A 104 -16.46 23.23 13.41
C GLU A 104 -15.78 23.01 12.06
N TYR A 105 -16.43 23.44 10.97
CA TYR A 105 -15.80 23.57 9.67
C TYR A 105 -16.35 24.81 8.98
N ILE A 106 -15.51 25.83 8.86
CA ILE A 106 -15.77 27.08 8.13
C ILE A 106 -14.85 27.05 6.92
N TRP A 107 -15.45 27.09 5.73
CA TRP A 107 -14.76 27.09 4.45
C TRP A 107 -15.28 28.26 3.62
N ASP A 108 -14.39 28.97 2.93
CA ASP A 108 -14.73 30.15 2.14
C ASP A 108 -15.25 29.72 0.75
N ASP A 109 -16.54 29.99 0.49
CA ASP A 109 -17.21 29.60 -0.75
C ASP A 109 -17.02 30.60 -1.90
N ASP A 110 -16.35 31.73 -1.66
CA ASP A 110 -16.09 32.76 -2.67
C ASP A 110 -14.98 32.34 -3.67
N GLU A 111 -14.18 31.31 -3.34
CA GLU A 111 -13.20 30.69 -4.25
C GLU A 111 -13.58 29.23 -4.54
N PRO A 112 -14.25 28.94 -5.68
CA PRO A 112 -14.72 27.59 -5.97
C PRO A 112 -13.57 26.62 -6.26
N GLY A 113 -13.60 25.46 -5.59
CA GLY A 113 -12.76 24.30 -5.89
C GLY A 113 -11.30 24.43 -5.44
N TYR A 114 -10.39 23.82 -6.20
CA TYR A 114 -8.96 23.70 -5.91
C TYR A 114 -8.18 25.03 -5.89
N THR A 115 -8.80 26.12 -6.35
CA THR A 115 -8.17 27.45 -6.33
C THR A 115 -8.14 28.08 -4.95
N ASN A 116 -8.99 27.60 -4.03
CA ASN A 116 -8.96 28.01 -2.63
C ASN A 116 -7.64 27.52 -2.00
N GLN A 117 -6.76 28.42 -1.56
CA GLN A 117 -5.50 28.06 -0.88
C GLN A 117 -5.70 27.71 0.61
N GLY A 118 -6.95 27.51 1.02
CA GLY A 118 -7.39 27.27 2.38
C GLY A 118 -7.37 25.80 2.81
N LEU A 119 -8.22 25.47 3.77
CA LEU A 119 -8.44 24.19 4.43
C LEU A 119 -9.36 23.29 3.58
N ASN A 120 -8.93 22.97 2.36
CA ASN A 120 -9.70 22.13 1.42
C ASN A 120 -9.87 20.70 1.92
N TYR A 121 -8.81 20.14 2.51
CA TYR A 121 -8.75 18.77 2.99
C TYR A 121 -8.29 18.73 4.43
N MET A 122 -9.24 18.47 5.32
CA MET A 122 -8.97 18.36 6.74
C MET A 122 -9.48 17.03 7.26
N GLY A 123 -8.77 16.47 8.23
CA GLY A 123 -9.18 15.24 8.86
C GLY A 123 -8.66 15.12 10.28
N ALA A 124 -9.31 14.27 11.05
CA ALA A 124 -8.83 13.85 12.36
C ALA A 124 -9.12 12.36 12.55
N ALA A 125 -8.28 11.68 13.32
CA ALA A 125 -8.43 10.26 13.56
C ALA A 125 -8.05 9.88 14.99
N ILE A 126 -8.53 8.72 15.43
CA ILE A 126 -8.21 8.08 16.71
C ILE A 126 -8.16 6.56 16.54
N SER A 127 -7.19 5.91 17.20
CA SER A 127 -7.03 4.46 17.28
C SER A 127 -6.49 4.04 18.64
N ALA A 128 -6.62 2.76 18.98
CA ALA A 128 -6.07 2.20 20.21
C ALA A 128 -5.33 0.87 19.97
N ARG A 129 -4.27 0.61 20.74
CA ARG A 129 -3.50 -0.65 20.71
C ARG A 129 -2.87 -0.99 22.05
N ILE A 130 -2.51 -2.26 22.24
CA ILE A 130 -1.64 -2.73 23.33
C ILE A 130 -0.23 -2.88 22.75
N ASP A 131 0.80 -2.39 23.44
CA ASP A 131 2.18 -2.43 22.95
C ASP A 131 3.18 -2.38 24.12
N GLU A 132 4.49 -2.45 23.85
CA GLU A 132 5.54 -2.30 24.85
C GLU A 132 5.52 -0.90 25.48
N PRO A 133 5.93 -0.72 26.75
CA PRO A 133 6.03 0.61 27.36
C PRO A 133 7.12 1.46 26.71
N GLY A 134 7.06 2.78 26.93
CA GLY A 134 8.15 3.68 26.54
C GLY A 134 8.23 4.06 25.06
N ILE A 135 7.30 3.59 24.22
CA ILE A 135 7.22 3.98 22.81
C ILE A 135 6.67 5.41 22.73
N GLY A 136 7.35 6.27 21.97
CA GLY A 136 6.91 7.65 21.73
C GLY A 136 5.81 7.74 20.68
N SER A 137 5.21 8.93 20.54
CA SER A 137 4.20 9.20 19.51
C SER A 137 4.66 8.77 18.11
N GLY A 138 3.84 7.97 17.42
CA GLY A 138 4.11 7.47 16.06
C GLY A 138 4.95 6.18 15.99
N GLY A 139 5.57 5.72 17.09
CA GLY A 139 6.22 4.42 17.13
C GLY A 139 5.21 3.28 17.31
N VAL A 140 5.54 2.09 16.82
CA VAL A 140 4.79 0.84 17.04
C VAL A 140 5.79 -0.31 17.07
N THR A 141 5.65 -1.28 17.97
CA THR A 141 6.45 -2.51 17.89
C THR A 141 5.66 -3.56 17.12
N GLY A 142 6.33 -4.55 16.51
CA GLY A 142 5.60 -5.66 15.88
C GLY A 142 4.92 -6.62 16.87
N GLY A 143 5.08 -6.42 18.18
CA GLY A 143 4.27 -7.07 19.21
C GLY A 143 2.97 -6.32 19.53
N ALA A 144 2.68 -5.24 18.81
CA ALA A 144 1.48 -4.45 19.00
C ALA A 144 0.21 -5.25 18.66
N ILE A 145 -0.82 -5.05 19.47
CA ILE A 145 -2.14 -5.64 19.27
C ILE A 145 -3.13 -4.48 19.11
N SER A 146 -3.58 -4.23 17.88
CA SER A 146 -4.64 -3.25 17.61
C SER A 146 -5.93 -3.66 18.30
N LEU A 147 -6.64 -2.71 18.89
CA LEU A 147 -8.02 -2.92 19.31
C LEU A 147 -8.90 -2.71 18.08
N THR A 148 -9.69 -3.73 17.73
CA THR A 148 -10.60 -3.69 16.58
C THR A 148 -12.05 -3.84 17.01
N ASP A 149 -12.97 -3.33 16.21
CA ASP A 149 -14.39 -3.62 16.35
C ASP A 149 -14.74 -5.00 15.72
N PRO A 150 -16.01 -5.46 15.77
CA PRO A 150 -16.38 -6.75 15.18
C PRO A 150 -16.31 -6.82 13.64
N GLN A 151 -15.93 -5.73 12.97
CA GLN A 151 -15.69 -5.64 11.52
C GLN A 151 -14.18 -5.56 11.21
N ASP A 152 -13.31 -5.75 12.21
CA ASP A 152 -11.85 -5.57 12.12
C ASP A 152 -11.40 -4.12 11.85
N GLU A 153 -12.29 -3.12 12.08
CA GLU A 153 -11.94 -1.70 12.00
C GLU A 153 -11.27 -1.24 13.30
N TYR A 154 -10.10 -0.60 13.18
CA TYR A 154 -9.31 -0.12 14.33
C TYR A 154 -9.11 1.41 14.36
N LEU A 155 -9.58 2.12 13.32
CA LEU A 155 -9.33 3.54 13.12
C LEU A 155 -10.65 4.29 12.91
N ALA A 156 -11.02 5.13 13.88
CA ALA A 156 -12.12 6.07 13.69
C ALA A 156 -11.56 7.37 13.09
N LYS A 157 -12.13 7.85 11.99
CA LYS A 157 -11.70 9.05 11.27
C LYS A 157 -12.86 9.97 10.86
N VAL A 158 -12.56 11.25 10.71
CA VAL A 158 -13.41 12.26 10.09
C VAL A 158 -12.65 12.97 8.99
N SER A 159 -13.37 13.50 8.00
CA SER A 159 -12.77 14.19 6.88
C SER A 159 -13.69 15.24 6.24
N THR A 160 -13.06 16.24 5.64
CA THR A 160 -13.67 17.24 4.77
C THR A 160 -13.01 17.21 3.38
N ASP A 161 -13.75 17.71 2.39
CA ASP A 161 -13.32 17.79 0.99
C ASP A 161 -14.01 19.00 0.33
N TYR A 162 -13.23 20.04 -0.02
CA TYR A 162 -13.67 21.27 -0.69
C TYR A 162 -14.99 21.84 -0.15
N GLY A 163 -15.01 22.23 1.13
CA GLY A 163 -16.19 22.82 1.76
C GLY A 163 -17.29 21.83 2.13
N LYS A 164 -17.10 20.53 1.88
CA LYS A 164 -18.04 19.47 2.28
C LYS A 164 -17.47 18.64 3.42
N ILE A 165 -18.32 18.31 4.38
CA ILE A 165 -18.02 17.28 5.37
C ILE A 165 -18.31 15.91 4.74
N VAL A 166 -17.27 15.11 4.51
CA VAL A 166 -17.39 13.74 3.97
C VAL A 166 -17.77 12.78 5.08
N VAL A 167 -17.04 12.84 6.20
CA VAL A 167 -17.33 12.06 7.42
C VAL A 167 -17.34 13.02 8.61
N GLY A 168 -18.53 13.29 9.16
CA GLY A 168 -18.68 14.27 10.25
C GLY A 168 -18.44 13.71 11.65
N SER A 169 -18.64 12.41 11.86
CA SER A 169 -18.32 11.72 13.11
C SER A 169 -18.26 10.21 12.88
N GLN A 170 -17.40 9.55 13.65
CA GLN A 170 -17.33 8.09 13.72
C GLN A 170 -17.16 7.66 15.18
N THR A 171 -17.81 6.57 15.56
CA THR A 171 -17.69 5.92 16.88
C THR A 171 -17.40 4.44 16.64
N LEU A 172 -16.33 3.93 17.24
CA LEU A 172 -16.00 2.51 17.21
C LEU A 172 -16.01 1.95 18.63
N GLN A 173 -16.53 0.73 18.77
CA GLN A 173 -16.39 -0.08 19.98
C GLN A 173 -15.30 -1.11 19.72
N VAL A 174 -14.08 -0.81 20.16
CA VAL A 174 -12.89 -1.59 19.84
C VAL A 174 -12.48 -2.44 21.03
N SER A 175 -11.97 -3.64 20.76
CA SER A 175 -11.54 -4.56 21.80
C SER A 175 -10.30 -5.36 21.42
N ALA A 176 -9.54 -5.80 22.41
CA ALA A 176 -8.45 -6.75 22.26
C ALA A 176 -8.22 -7.52 23.56
N ILE A 177 -7.65 -8.71 23.45
CA ILE A 177 -7.24 -9.49 24.61
C ILE A 177 -5.94 -8.93 25.18
N PHE A 178 -5.94 -8.53 26.47
CA PHE A 178 -4.73 -8.15 27.19
C PHE A 178 -3.88 -9.43 27.42
N PRO A 179 -2.69 -9.57 26.80
CA PRO A 179 -1.89 -10.79 26.94
C PRO A 179 -1.49 -11.02 28.40
N SER A 180 -1.28 -12.26 28.84
CA SER A 180 -0.72 -12.51 30.18
C SER A 180 0.74 -12.07 30.28
N GLY A 181 1.18 -11.59 31.44
CA GLY A 181 2.60 -11.37 31.72
C GLY A 181 3.33 -12.69 31.93
N GLY A 182 4.62 -12.72 31.60
CA GLY A 182 5.51 -13.85 31.81
C GLY A 182 6.12 -13.89 33.21
N SER A 183 6.41 -12.73 33.80
CA SER A 183 7.04 -12.58 35.12
C SER A 183 6.51 -11.36 35.88
N ASP A 184 6.61 -11.39 37.22
CA ASP A 184 6.28 -10.24 38.07
C ASP A 184 7.12 -9.03 37.65
N GLY A 185 6.48 -7.89 37.48
CA GLY A 185 7.12 -6.67 37.05
C GLY A 185 7.19 -6.45 35.53
N ASP A 186 6.76 -7.42 34.70
CA ASP A 186 6.62 -7.19 33.25
C ASP A 186 5.76 -5.95 33.00
N GLU A 187 6.05 -5.20 31.95
CA GLU A 187 5.31 -3.97 31.63
C GLU A 187 4.66 -4.06 30.25
N LYS A 188 3.47 -3.48 30.13
CA LYS A 188 2.74 -3.30 28.87
C LYS A 188 2.00 -1.98 28.91
N SER A 189 1.68 -1.44 27.75
CA SER A 189 0.95 -0.18 27.67
C SER A 189 -0.24 -0.29 26.74
N ILE A 190 -1.35 0.35 27.12
CA ILE A 190 -2.42 0.66 26.19
C ILE A 190 -2.16 2.06 25.65
N TYR A 191 -2.06 2.16 24.34
CA TYR A 191 -1.87 3.40 23.60
C TYR A 191 -3.20 3.83 23.01
N VAL A 192 -3.61 5.07 23.26
CA VAL A 192 -4.68 5.73 22.52
C VAL A 192 -4.07 6.88 21.74
N ASN A 193 -3.93 6.68 20.42
CA ASN A 193 -3.33 7.65 19.51
C ASN A 193 -4.42 8.44 18.82
N CYS A 194 -4.25 9.75 18.74
CA CYS A 194 -5.15 10.62 17.99
C CYS A 194 -4.37 11.75 17.32
N THR A 195 -5.00 12.48 16.41
CA THR A 195 -4.38 13.62 15.72
C THR A 195 -3.76 14.67 16.67
N ALA A 196 -4.29 14.83 17.89
CA ALA A 196 -3.77 15.79 18.86
C ALA A 196 -2.58 15.29 19.69
N GLY A 197 -2.24 14.00 19.61
CA GLY A 197 -1.21 13.35 20.40
C GLY A 197 -1.60 11.95 20.87
N MET A 198 -0.96 11.50 21.94
CA MET A 198 -1.07 10.14 22.46
C MET A 198 -1.31 10.14 23.97
N ASN A 199 -2.19 9.25 24.43
CA ASN A 199 -2.25 8.83 25.83
C ASN A 199 -1.68 7.41 25.95
N ARG A 200 -0.78 7.21 26.90
CA ARG A 200 -0.18 5.91 27.21
C ARG A 200 -0.53 5.50 28.63
N TYR A 201 -1.27 4.41 28.76
CA TYR A 201 -1.66 3.83 30.04
C TYR A 201 -0.70 2.67 30.33
N ASN A 202 0.29 2.89 31.21
CA ASN A 202 1.33 1.91 31.51
C ASN A 202 0.86 0.97 32.62
N TYR A 203 0.97 -0.33 32.36
CA TYR A 203 0.60 -1.41 33.27
C TYR A 203 1.83 -2.23 33.65
N GLN A 204 1.82 -2.75 34.88
CA GLN A 204 2.78 -3.71 35.38
C GLN A 204 2.08 -5.02 35.75
N TRP A 205 2.67 -6.15 35.39
CA TRP A 205 2.18 -7.48 35.73
C TRP A 205 2.49 -7.80 37.19
N VAL A 206 1.48 -8.26 37.93
CA VAL A 206 1.60 -8.75 39.29
C VAL A 206 1.40 -10.27 39.28
N ALA A 207 2.49 -11.02 39.39
CA ALA A 207 2.47 -12.48 39.30
C ALA A 207 2.06 -13.12 40.63
N GLY A 208 1.35 -14.25 40.56
CA GLY A 208 0.98 -15.03 41.75
C GLY A 208 -0.09 -14.38 42.62
N ALA A 209 -0.56 -13.19 42.25
CA ALA A 209 -1.71 -12.57 42.87
C ALA A 209 -2.99 -13.07 42.17
N SER A 210 -3.73 -13.94 42.83
CA SER A 210 -5.15 -14.13 42.53
C SER A 210 -5.83 -12.77 42.67
N ALA A 211 -6.46 -12.28 41.61
CA ALA A 211 -7.25 -11.06 41.65
C ALA A 211 -8.43 -11.25 42.62
N ASP A 212 -8.28 -10.83 43.88
CA ASP A 212 -9.41 -10.60 44.78
C ASP A 212 -10.15 -9.31 44.34
N LEU A 213 -10.80 -9.39 43.17
CA LEU A 213 -11.95 -8.58 42.80
C LEU A 213 -13.19 -9.27 43.41
N GLU A 214 -13.47 -9.13 44.72
CA GLU A 214 -14.53 -9.84 45.50
C GLU A 214 -14.80 -11.32 45.08
N ALA A 215 -14.46 -12.36 45.86
CA ALA A 215 -15.02 -12.61 47.19
C ALA A 215 -14.32 -13.74 48.01
N THR A 216 -14.15 -13.47 49.32
CA THR A 216 -13.99 -14.37 50.51
C THR A 216 -12.72 -15.26 50.70
N PRO A 217 -12.23 -15.48 51.95
CA PRO A 217 -10.82 -15.75 52.22
C PRO A 217 -10.42 -17.18 52.68
N VAL A 218 -9.10 -17.49 52.51
CA VAL A 218 -8.21 -18.49 53.19
C VAL A 218 -8.21 -19.95 52.63
N PRO A 219 -7.08 -20.74 52.56
CA PRO A 219 -5.70 -20.55 53.07
C PRO A 219 -4.52 -20.73 52.08
N THR A 220 -3.37 -20.25 52.58
CA THR A 220 -1.97 -20.28 52.13
C THR A 220 -1.38 -21.64 51.70
N GLU A 221 -0.58 -21.65 50.63
CA GLU A 221 0.46 -22.66 50.41
C GLU A 221 1.72 -22.10 49.70
N THR A 222 2.81 -22.86 49.79
CA THR A 222 4.22 -22.43 49.93
C THR A 222 4.99 -22.29 48.61
N LEU A 223 5.81 -21.23 48.47
CA LEU A 223 6.67 -20.92 47.30
C LEU A 223 7.82 -21.91 47.07
N ILE A 224 8.14 -22.16 45.80
CA ILE A 224 9.37 -22.81 45.29
C ILE A 224 10.27 -21.70 44.67
N PRO A 225 11.61 -21.76 44.76
CA PRO A 225 12.48 -20.63 44.41
C PRO A 225 12.61 -20.40 42.89
N SER A 226 12.65 -19.12 42.50
CA SER A 226 12.97 -18.64 41.15
C SER A 226 14.33 -19.13 40.64
N PRO A 227 14.48 -19.38 39.33
CA PRO A 227 15.78 -19.60 38.72
C PRO A 227 16.64 -18.34 38.79
N THR A 228 17.94 -18.54 38.98
CA THR A 228 18.98 -17.50 39.04
C THR A 228 18.98 -16.68 37.73
N PRO A 229 19.12 -15.33 37.77
CA PRO A 229 19.21 -14.52 36.56
C PRO A 229 20.42 -14.95 35.73
N GLU A 230 20.19 -15.38 34.49
CA GLU A 230 21.25 -15.64 33.51
C GLU A 230 21.87 -14.30 33.08
N SER A 231 23.20 -14.27 32.95
CA SER A 231 23.91 -13.10 32.40
C SER A 231 23.52 -12.90 30.94
N THR A 232 23.21 -11.65 30.56
CA THR A 232 22.82 -11.28 29.19
C THR A 232 23.72 -10.20 28.61
N ILE A 233 23.87 -10.18 27.28
CA ILE A 233 24.54 -9.13 26.51
C ILE A 233 23.59 -8.51 25.50
N THR A 234 23.83 -7.25 25.10
CA THR A 234 23.07 -6.63 24.02
C THR A 234 23.64 -7.09 22.67
N LEU A 235 22.83 -7.81 21.89
CA LEU A 235 23.16 -8.18 20.51
C LEU A 235 22.45 -7.20 19.57
N GLN A 236 23.15 -6.63 18.60
CA GLN A 236 22.56 -5.74 17.60
C GLN A 236 23.22 -5.91 16.23
N GLY A 237 22.58 -5.40 15.18
CA GLY A 237 23.11 -5.49 13.82
C GLY A 237 22.22 -4.75 12.83
N THR A 238 22.52 -4.93 11.55
CA THR A 238 21.69 -4.47 10.43
C THR A 238 21.52 -5.60 9.43
N VAL A 239 20.36 -5.67 8.77
CA VAL A 239 20.12 -6.58 7.63
C VAL A 239 20.16 -5.76 6.35
N TYR A 240 20.96 -6.18 5.37
CA TYR A 240 21.07 -5.49 4.10
C TYR A 240 21.38 -6.43 2.92
N ALA A 241 20.95 -6.02 1.74
CA ALA A 241 21.27 -6.58 0.45
C ALA A 241 22.19 -5.62 -0.34
N LEU A 242 22.80 -6.09 -1.41
CA LEU A 242 23.53 -5.28 -2.38
C LEU A 242 22.61 -5.00 -3.56
N ASP A 243 22.50 -3.73 -3.97
CA ASP A 243 21.93 -3.40 -5.26
C ASP A 243 23.05 -3.26 -6.31
N PRO A 244 23.27 -4.27 -7.16
CA PRO A 244 24.27 -4.18 -8.22
C PRO A 244 23.78 -3.35 -9.42
N SER A 245 22.48 -3.02 -9.49
CA SER A 245 21.85 -2.30 -10.61
C SER A 245 22.06 -0.79 -10.54
N TRP A 246 22.31 -0.25 -9.34
CA TRP A 246 22.69 1.15 -9.08
C TRP A 246 24.16 1.45 -9.49
N LYS A 247 24.48 1.20 -10.75
CA LYS A 247 25.79 1.49 -11.36
C LYS A 247 26.11 2.94 -11.73
N PRO A 248 25.23 3.98 -11.63
CA PRO A 248 25.66 5.34 -11.97
C PRO A 248 26.69 5.92 -10.99
N MET A 249 26.83 5.34 -9.79
CA MET A 249 27.84 5.73 -8.81
C MET A 249 28.69 4.50 -8.48
N ASN A 250 30.02 4.59 -8.64
CA ASN A 250 30.98 3.48 -8.53
C ASN A 250 31.08 2.80 -7.13
N ASN A 251 30.08 2.91 -6.27
CA ASN A 251 29.99 2.26 -4.98
C ASN A 251 28.70 1.45 -4.95
N SER A 252 28.82 0.12 -4.83
CA SER A 252 27.65 -0.72 -4.53
C SER A 252 26.92 -0.16 -3.32
N VAL A 253 25.61 0.07 -3.45
CA VAL A 253 24.78 0.59 -2.37
C VAL A 253 24.26 -0.58 -1.57
N PHE A 254 24.55 -0.59 -0.27
CA PHE A 254 23.90 -1.50 0.65
C PHE A 254 22.47 -1.00 0.90
N VAL A 255 21.50 -1.82 0.53
CA VAL A 255 20.08 -1.53 0.68
C VAL A 255 19.57 -2.23 1.94
N PRO A 256 19.03 -1.49 2.92
CA PRO A 256 18.54 -2.08 4.15
C PRO A 256 17.29 -2.94 3.88
N VAL A 257 17.25 -4.14 4.45
CA VAL A 257 16.08 -5.01 4.43
C VAL A 257 15.30 -4.74 5.72
N ILE A 258 14.31 -3.87 5.62
CA ILE A 258 13.52 -3.38 6.77
C ILE A 258 12.20 -4.11 6.94
N GLU A 259 11.65 -4.09 8.14
CA GLU A 259 10.32 -4.65 8.48
C GLU A 259 10.22 -6.18 8.28
N VAL A 260 11.36 -6.88 8.27
CA VAL A 260 11.41 -8.37 8.28
C VAL A 260 11.53 -8.91 9.71
N PRO A 261 10.93 -10.07 10.03
CA PRO A 261 11.18 -10.75 11.30
C PRO A 261 12.64 -11.17 11.42
N VAL A 262 13.22 -10.87 12.57
CA VAL A 262 14.57 -11.30 12.96
C VAL A 262 14.43 -12.10 14.26
N THR A 263 14.80 -13.37 14.23
CA THR A 263 14.64 -14.31 15.35
C THR A 263 16.01 -14.77 15.84
N LEU A 264 16.28 -14.62 17.14
CA LEU A 264 17.47 -15.19 17.78
C LEU A 264 17.14 -16.62 18.24
N MET A 265 17.99 -17.57 17.87
CA MET A 265 17.78 -19.00 18.11
C MET A 265 19.01 -19.66 18.73
N ARG A 266 18.79 -20.76 19.45
CA ARG A 266 19.83 -21.72 19.84
C ARG A 266 19.37 -23.13 19.46
N GLY A 267 20.04 -23.73 18.48
CA GLY A 267 19.51 -24.91 17.78
C GLY A 267 18.10 -24.62 17.22
N ASN A 268 17.11 -25.43 17.58
CA ASN A 268 15.71 -25.24 17.15
C ASN A 268 14.85 -24.43 18.15
N VAL A 269 15.47 -23.85 19.19
CA VAL A 269 14.75 -23.10 20.22
C VAL A 269 14.82 -21.60 19.90
N VAL A 270 13.66 -20.97 19.77
CA VAL A 270 13.56 -19.51 19.68
C VAL A 270 13.82 -18.91 21.06
N LEU A 271 14.81 -18.02 21.14
CA LEU A 271 15.15 -17.30 22.36
C LEU A 271 14.45 -15.94 22.43
N ASP A 272 14.45 -15.22 21.31
CA ASP A 272 13.85 -13.90 21.19
C ASP A 272 13.47 -13.61 19.73
N ARG A 273 12.55 -12.67 19.51
CA ARG A 273 12.09 -12.26 18.19
C ARG A 273 11.86 -10.76 18.16
N THR A 274 12.38 -10.13 17.12
CA THR A 274 12.24 -8.70 16.82
C THR A 274 12.03 -8.53 15.31
N PHE A 275 12.13 -7.30 14.82
CA PHE A 275 12.08 -6.95 13.40
C PHE A 275 13.25 -6.04 13.06
N SER A 276 13.62 -5.98 11.79
CA SER A 276 14.51 -4.94 11.31
C SER A 276 13.77 -3.61 11.23
N MET A 277 14.38 -2.55 11.77
CA MET A 277 13.74 -1.25 11.95
C MET A 277 13.99 -0.33 10.74
N PRO A 278 13.00 0.48 10.34
CA PRO A 278 13.25 1.62 9.47
C PRO A 278 14.11 2.69 10.17
N PRO A 279 14.94 3.46 9.42
CA PRO A 279 15.19 3.35 7.99
C PRO A 279 16.39 2.46 7.63
N ASP A 280 17.12 1.92 8.61
CA ASP A 280 18.47 1.39 8.41
C ASP A 280 18.60 -0.15 8.51
N GLY A 281 17.48 -0.84 8.71
CA GLY A 281 17.46 -2.30 8.85
C GLY A 281 18.06 -2.80 10.15
N SER A 282 18.20 -1.93 11.15
CA SER A 282 18.78 -2.29 12.43
C SER A 282 17.89 -3.23 13.24
N PHE A 283 18.50 -4.11 14.03
CA PHE A 283 17.81 -4.99 14.98
C PHE A 283 18.57 -5.07 16.30
N LYS A 284 17.87 -5.47 17.37
CA LYS A 284 18.44 -5.56 18.72
C LYS A 284 17.77 -6.66 19.56
N PHE A 285 18.57 -7.40 20.32
CA PHE A 285 18.15 -8.44 21.25
C PHE A 285 18.81 -8.27 22.63
N LYS A 286 18.21 -8.88 23.66
CA LYS A 286 18.91 -9.25 24.89
C LYS A 286 19.26 -10.73 24.82
N ALA A 287 20.51 -11.04 24.50
CA ALA A 287 20.96 -12.40 24.25
C ALA A 287 21.60 -13.01 25.51
N PRO A 288 21.31 -14.27 25.87
CA PRO A 288 22.02 -14.97 26.92
C PRO A 288 23.46 -15.25 26.49
N LEU A 289 24.39 -15.31 27.45
CA LEU A 289 25.75 -15.79 27.19
C LEU A 289 25.73 -17.33 27.00
N THR A 290 25.73 -17.76 25.74
CA THR A 290 25.62 -19.18 25.37
C THR A 290 26.31 -19.43 24.02
N GLU A 291 26.56 -20.70 23.74
CA GLU A 291 27.12 -21.19 22.48
C GLU A 291 26.02 -21.51 21.46
N ASP A 292 26.41 -21.64 20.18
CA ASP A 292 25.55 -22.07 19.07
C ASP A 292 24.33 -21.16 18.81
N LEU A 293 24.51 -19.84 18.93
CA LEU A 293 23.47 -18.87 18.56
C LEU A 293 23.39 -18.71 17.05
N VAL A 294 22.16 -18.56 16.56
CA VAL A 294 21.84 -18.30 15.15
C VAL A 294 20.85 -17.15 15.08
N ILE A 295 21.06 -16.23 14.14
CA ILE A 295 20.04 -15.22 13.81
C ILE A 295 19.35 -15.68 12.53
N ARG A 296 18.02 -15.82 12.58
CA ARG A 296 17.16 -16.13 11.43
C ARG A 296 16.41 -14.89 10.97
N ILE A 297 16.40 -14.63 9.67
CA ILE A 297 15.58 -13.63 9.00
C ILE A 297 14.50 -14.35 8.19
N GLU A 298 13.27 -13.87 8.18
CA GLU A 298 12.20 -14.38 7.32
C GLU A 298 11.82 -13.28 6.31
N LEU A 299 11.86 -13.55 5.00
CA LEU A 299 11.50 -12.57 3.96
C LEU A 299 9.98 -12.46 3.82
N GLN A 300 9.35 -11.90 4.85
CA GLN A 300 7.93 -11.59 4.90
C GLN A 300 7.72 -10.25 5.59
N HIS A 301 6.72 -9.49 5.14
CA HIS A 301 6.44 -8.18 5.70
C HIS A 301 5.76 -8.31 7.05
N ALA A 302 6.38 -7.80 8.11
CA ALA A 302 6.02 -8.14 9.47
C ALA A 302 5.20 -7.10 10.23
N VAL A 303 4.89 -5.96 9.60
CA VAL A 303 4.12 -4.87 10.25
C VAL A 303 2.64 -5.27 10.45
N THR A 304 2.18 -6.35 9.80
CA THR A 304 0.80 -6.83 9.88
C THR A 304 0.75 -8.32 10.22
N ASN A 305 -0.36 -8.75 10.83
CA ASN A 305 -0.66 -10.16 11.04
C ASN A 305 -2.11 -10.45 10.57
N PRO A 306 -2.31 -11.16 9.44
CA PRO A 306 -1.29 -11.83 8.62
C PRO A 306 -0.33 -10.85 7.89
N PRO A 307 0.86 -11.32 7.45
CA PRO A 307 1.80 -10.48 6.71
C PRO A 307 1.18 -10.02 5.38
N MET A 308 1.40 -8.76 4.99
CA MET A 308 0.86 -8.21 3.72
C MET A 308 1.41 -8.94 2.50
N PHE A 309 2.70 -9.27 2.52
CA PHE A 309 3.33 -10.07 1.47
C PHE A 309 4.48 -10.90 2.02
N ARG A 310 4.89 -11.91 1.25
CA ARG A 310 6.06 -12.74 1.54
C ARG A 310 6.78 -13.19 0.27
N VAL A 311 8.09 -13.31 0.33
CA VAL A 311 8.90 -13.89 -0.74
C VAL A 311 9.04 -15.39 -0.51
N VAL A 312 8.66 -16.18 -1.50
CA VAL A 312 8.75 -17.65 -1.49
C VAL A 312 9.66 -18.13 -2.61
N TYR A 313 10.31 -19.28 -2.43
CA TYR A 313 11.21 -19.86 -3.43
C TYR A 313 10.49 -20.92 -4.27
N ASP A 314 10.48 -20.74 -5.59
CA ASP A 314 9.89 -21.68 -6.55
C ASP A 314 8.52 -22.20 -6.05
N GLN A 315 8.23 -23.49 -6.07
CA GLN A 315 6.93 -24.02 -5.66
C GLN A 315 6.68 -24.03 -4.13
N SER A 316 7.55 -23.42 -3.33
CA SER A 316 7.34 -23.29 -1.88
C SER A 316 6.17 -22.36 -1.56
N GLU A 317 5.50 -22.66 -0.46
CA GLU A 317 4.48 -21.79 0.14
C GLU A 317 4.97 -21.08 1.40
N SER A 318 6.11 -21.51 1.95
CA SER A 318 6.72 -20.89 3.13
C SER A 318 7.61 -19.72 2.71
N PRO A 319 7.65 -18.64 3.50
CA PRO A 319 8.60 -17.55 3.25
C PRO A 319 10.03 -18.09 3.25
N ILE A 320 10.87 -17.52 2.39
CA ILE A 320 12.30 -17.76 2.42
C ILE A 320 12.82 -17.30 3.78
N TRP A 321 13.62 -18.14 4.44
CA TRP A 321 14.34 -17.74 5.63
C TRP A 321 15.84 -17.97 5.49
N ILE A 322 16.60 -17.11 6.16
CA ILE A 322 18.05 -16.97 6.06
C ILE A 322 18.62 -16.98 7.47
N GLU A 323 19.60 -17.83 7.72
CA GLU A 323 20.27 -18.01 9.00
C GLU A 323 21.74 -17.65 8.91
N THR A 324 22.29 -17.02 9.94
CA THR A 324 23.75 -16.89 10.08
C THR A 324 24.40 -18.25 10.36
N GLN A 325 25.71 -18.37 10.08
CA GLN A 325 26.49 -19.42 10.74
C GLN A 325 26.38 -19.29 12.27
N PRO A 326 26.43 -20.42 13.02
CA PRO A 326 26.44 -20.38 14.47
C PRO A 326 27.57 -19.50 15.03
N PHE A 327 27.29 -18.79 16.12
CA PHE A 327 28.27 -17.98 16.84
C PHE A 327 28.03 -18.05 18.35
N ASP A 328 29.06 -17.74 19.13
CA ASP A 328 29.03 -17.83 20.58
C ASP A 328 29.06 -16.44 21.20
N LEU A 329 28.38 -16.29 22.34
CA LEU A 329 28.47 -15.11 23.21
C LEU A 329 28.95 -15.55 24.59
N ASP A 330 30.07 -14.98 25.02
CA ASP A 330 30.70 -15.27 26.30
C ASP A 330 30.92 -13.99 27.12
N GLU A 331 31.45 -14.14 28.33
CA GLU A 331 31.75 -13.00 29.22
C GLU A 331 32.80 -12.03 28.65
N GLN A 332 33.53 -12.41 27.60
CA GLN A 332 34.55 -11.57 26.96
C GLN A 332 34.00 -10.84 25.74
N SER A 333 32.80 -11.19 25.30
CA SER A 333 32.15 -10.58 24.15
C SER A 333 31.85 -9.09 24.44
N PRO A 334 32.05 -8.18 23.48
CA PRO A 334 31.77 -6.76 23.65
C PRO A 334 30.27 -6.51 23.84
N ASP A 335 29.89 -5.55 24.70
CA ASP A 335 28.51 -5.10 24.87
C ASP A 335 28.38 -3.63 24.40
N PRO A 336 27.69 -3.36 23.26
CA PRO A 336 26.93 -4.32 22.46
C PRO A 336 27.80 -5.19 21.56
N PHE A 337 27.37 -6.45 21.35
CA PHE A 337 27.92 -7.33 20.34
C PHE A 337 27.24 -7.01 19.00
N VAL A 338 28.04 -6.72 17.98
CA VAL A 338 27.52 -6.29 16.66
C VAL A 338 27.67 -7.40 15.64
N LYS A 339 26.54 -7.85 15.05
CA LYS A 339 26.49 -8.87 14.00
C LYS A 339 25.63 -8.38 12.84
N HIS A 340 26.27 -7.86 11.81
CA HIS A 340 25.61 -7.49 10.56
C HIS A 340 25.25 -8.73 9.74
N ILE A 341 24.15 -8.66 8.98
CA ILE A 341 23.70 -9.72 8.09
C ILE A 341 23.69 -9.18 6.67
N ASN A 342 24.68 -9.62 5.89
CA ASN A 342 24.85 -9.24 4.49
C ASN A 342 24.39 -10.37 3.57
N LEU A 343 23.29 -10.17 2.85
CA LEU A 343 22.75 -11.17 1.93
C LEU A 343 23.67 -11.43 0.72
N SER A 344 24.61 -10.51 0.43
CA SER A 344 25.62 -10.64 -0.62
C SER A 344 26.79 -11.57 -0.27
N LEU A 345 26.86 -12.08 0.98
CA LEU A 345 27.97 -12.91 1.48
C LEU A 345 27.50 -14.32 1.85
N PRO A 346 27.16 -15.16 0.87
CA PRO A 346 26.56 -16.47 1.12
C PRO A 346 27.40 -17.44 1.96
N GLY A 347 28.72 -17.25 2.01
CA GLY A 347 29.60 -18.10 2.84
C GLY A 347 29.29 -18.01 4.33
N GLU A 348 28.58 -16.98 4.76
CA GLU A 348 28.19 -16.75 6.16
C GLU A 348 26.74 -17.12 6.46
N LEU A 349 25.98 -17.60 5.47
CA LEU A 349 24.54 -17.79 5.56
C LEU A 349 24.10 -19.21 5.16
N ASN A 350 23.05 -19.68 5.80
CA ASN A 350 22.32 -20.90 5.45
C ASN A 350 20.88 -20.50 5.10
N SER A 351 20.29 -21.06 4.04
CA SER A 351 18.88 -20.87 3.70
C SER A 351 18.08 -22.15 3.94
N GLY A 352 16.80 -22.04 4.27
CA GLY A 352 15.94 -23.21 4.35
C GLY A 352 14.48 -22.96 3.96
N ALA A 353 13.79 -24.09 3.70
CA ALA A 353 12.65 -24.26 2.79
C ALA A 353 13.07 -24.19 1.31
N ALA A 354 13.44 -25.34 0.74
CA ALA A 354 14.01 -25.53 -0.62
C ALA A 354 15.22 -24.60 -0.88
N PRO A 355 16.46 -25.12 -0.83
CA PRO A 355 17.66 -24.27 -0.70
C PRO A 355 17.74 -23.29 -1.88
N VAL A 356 17.37 -22.03 -1.61
CA VAL A 356 17.69 -20.90 -2.48
C VAL A 356 19.19 -21.00 -2.68
N PRO A 357 19.68 -21.13 -3.93
CA PRO A 357 21.10 -21.23 -4.15
C PRO A 357 21.78 -19.99 -3.55
N ASN A 358 22.88 -20.24 -2.84
CA ASN A 358 23.54 -19.24 -2.02
C ASN A 358 23.88 -17.94 -2.78
N ASP A 359 24.19 -18.06 -4.07
CA ASP A 359 24.44 -16.95 -5.00
C ASP A 359 23.21 -16.06 -5.29
N TRP A 360 22.01 -16.45 -4.83
CA TRP A 360 20.74 -15.74 -5.04
C TRP A 360 20.15 -15.12 -3.78
N LEU A 361 20.83 -15.22 -2.62
CA LEU A 361 20.32 -14.64 -1.37
C LEU A 361 20.15 -13.12 -1.46
N ASP A 362 21.04 -12.48 -2.19
CA ASP A 362 20.99 -11.04 -2.44
C ASP A 362 19.80 -10.67 -3.34
N ASP A 363 19.61 -11.43 -4.41
CA ASP A 363 18.51 -11.26 -5.36
C ASP A 363 17.14 -11.35 -4.67
N VAL A 364 16.93 -12.36 -3.81
CA VAL A 364 15.66 -12.49 -3.07
C VAL A 364 15.49 -11.41 -2.00
N GLY A 365 16.59 -10.90 -1.44
CA GLY A 365 16.58 -9.73 -0.57
C GLY A 365 16.13 -8.46 -1.31
N MET A 366 16.61 -8.28 -2.54
CA MET A 366 16.18 -7.17 -3.41
C MET A 366 14.74 -7.32 -3.89
N LEU A 367 14.27 -8.53 -4.21
CA LEU A 367 12.84 -8.79 -4.47
C LEU A 367 11.97 -8.32 -3.31
N TYR A 368 12.35 -8.68 -2.08
CA TYR A 368 11.64 -8.23 -0.88
C TYR A 368 11.65 -6.70 -0.77
N HIS A 369 12.82 -6.06 -0.94
CA HIS A 369 12.93 -4.61 -0.85
C HIS A 369 12.01 -3.90 -1.85
N TYR A 370 12.04 -4.27 -3.13
CA TYR A 370 11.22 -3.60 -4.14
C TYR A 370 9.72 -3.86 -3.97
N ALA A 371 9.35 -5.06 -3.52
CA ALA A 371 7.98 -5.34 -3.12
C ALA A 371 7.53 -4.49 -1.93
N ARG A 372 8.41 -4.25 -0.96
CA ARG A 372 8.15 -3.41 0.20
C ARG A 372 7.95 -1.95 -0.20
N GLU A 373 8.78 -1.42 -1.10
CA GLU A 373 8.64 -0.05 -1.61
C GLU A 373 7.34 0.10 -2.43
N ALA A 374 7.01 -0.88 -3.27
CA ALA A 374 5.74 -0.93 -3.99
C ALA A 374 4.55 -1.00 -3.03
N TRP A 375 4.63 -1.79 -1.97
CA TRP A 375 3.60 -1.83 -0.92
C TRP A 375 3.47 -0.49 -0.20
N GLN A 376 4.59 0.16 0.18
CA GLN A 376 4.55 1.45 0.87
C GLN A 376 3.90 2.52 -0.02
N MET A 377 4.21 2.53 -1.31
CA MET A 377 3.56 3.43 -2.26
C MET A 377 2.03 3.26 -2.22
N GLY A 378 1.53 2.04 -2.43
CA GLY A 378 0.09 1.77 -2.48
C GLY A 378 -0.60 1.98 -1.13
N ALA A 379 -0.13 1.30 -0.08
CA ALA A 379 -0.81 1.27 1.20
C ALA A 379 -0.65 2.56 2.02
N ILE A 380 0.54 3.16 2.00
CA ILE A 380 0.88 4.28 2.90
C ILE A 380 0.77 5.61 2.18
N LEU A 381 1.38 5.75 1.00
CA LEU A 381 1.37 7.04 0.30
C LEU A 381 0.05 7.31 -0.41
N LEU A 382 -0.52 6.30 -1.06
CA LEU A 382 -1.80 6.43 -1.77
C LEU A 382 -3.01 6.14 -0.86
N GLY A 383 -2.77 5.61 0.34
CA GLY A 383 -3.83 5.25 1.30
C GLY A 383 -4.77 4.15 0.80
N GLN A 384 -4.33 3.34 -0.17
CA GLN A 384 -5.11 2.22 -0.68
C GLN A 384 -5.19 1.12 0.37
N THR A 385 -6.40 0.60 0.60
CA THR A 385 -6.54 -0.62 1.40
C THR A 385 -6.24 -1.80 0.49
N LEU A 386 -5.20 -2.56 0.82
CA LEU A 386 -4.85 -3.80 0.12
C LEU A 386 -5.53 -4.95 0.87
N ASP A 387 -6.78 -5.26 0.50
CA ASP A 387 -7.67 -6.18 1.23
C ASP A 387 -7.65 -7.61 0.68
N LEU A 388 -6.98 -7.83 -0.45
CA LEU A 388 -6.61 -9.14 -0.94
C LEU A 388 -5.78 -9.94 0.10
N PRO A 389 -5.84 -11.29 0.06
CA PRO A 389 -5.01 -12.12 0.92
C PRO A 389 -3.52 -11.80 0.74
N ALA A 390 -2.72 -12.15 1.76
CA ALA A 390 -1.27 -11.97 1.76
C ALA A 390 -0.61 -12.34 0.42
N LEU A 391 -0.02 -11.34 -0.25
CA LEU A 391 0.59 -11.51 -1.56
C LEU A 391 1.83 -12.40 -1.49
N ARG A 392 1.88 -13.42 -2.34
CA ARG A 392 3.09 -14.25 -2.49
C ARG A 392 3.93 -13.73 -3.64
N ILE A 393 5.22 -13.58 -3.41
CA ILE A 393 6.20 -13.20 -4.44
C ILE A 393 7.11 -14.38 -4.64
N ARG A 394 6.87 -15.11 -5.72
CA ARG A 394 7.58 -16.35 -6.02
C ARG A 394 8.82 -16.06 -6.84
N ALA A 395 9.94 -16.04 -6.14
CA ALA A 395 11.27 -15.93 -6.71
C ALA A 395 11.66 -17.23 -7.42
N LEU A 396 12.44 -17.12 -8.50
CA LEU A 396 13.04 -18.25 -9.19
C LEU A 396 12.01 -19.30 -9.65
N SER A 397 10.82 -18.84 -10.05
CA SER A 397 9.70 -19.72 -10.40
C SER A 397 10.03 -20.59 -11.61
N THR A 398 9.95 -21.90 -11.42
CA THR A 398 10.10 -22.91 -12.49
C THR A 398 8.76 -23.42 -13.01
N THR A 399 7.66 -22.75 -12.65
CA THR A 399 6.34 -23.08 -13.19
C THR A 399 6.36 -22.92 -14.71
N PRO A 400 5.66 -23.78 -15.48
CA PRO A 400 5.60 -23.67 -16.93
C PRO A 400 5.16 -22.28 -17.42
N GLU A 401 4.26 -21.64 -16.67
CA GLU A 401 3.71 -20.32 -16.97
C GLU A 401 4.73 -19.19 -16.75
N ALA A 402 5.62 -19.33 -15.76
CA ALA A 402 6.66 -18.35 -15.47
C ALA A 402 7.91 -18.53 -16.32
N GLN A 403 7.99 -19.52 -17.22
CA GLN A 403 9.23 -19.79 -17.94
C GLN A 403 9.62 -18.64 -18.89
N GLY A 404 10.50 -17.76 -18.42
CA GLY A 404 10.96 -16.59 -19.18
C GLY A 404 10.04 -15.38 -19.11
N SER A 405 9.18 -15.30 -18.09
CA SER A 405 8.23 -14.20 -17.86
C SER A 405 8.21 -13.79 -16.38
N ALA A 406 7.58 -12.65 -16.11
CA ALA A 406 6.98 -12.37 -14.82
C ALA A 406 5.50 -12.09 -15.06
N TYR A 407 4.65 -12.37 -14.07
CA TYR A 407 3.24 -12.01 -14.12
C TYR A 407 2.64 -11.98 -12.72
N TRP A 408 1.64 -11.12 -12.55
CA TRP A 408 0.70 -11.16 -11.45
C TRP A 408 -0.50 -12.03 -11.79
N ARG A 409 -1.01 -12.74 -10.78
CA ARG A 409 -2.28 -13.47 -10.86
C ARG A 409 -3.01 -13.30 -9.54
N GLY A 410 -4.26 -12.83 -9.61
CA GLY A 410 -5.17 -12.77 -8.48
C GLY A 410 -6.60 -13.17 -8.84
N PRO A 411 -7.57 -12.88 -7.95
CA PRO A 411 -8.98 -13.18 -8.17
C PRO A 411 -9.49 -12.64 -9.50
N ASN A 412 -10.47 -13.32 -10.07
CA ASN A 412 -11.21 -12.89 -11.26
C ASN A 412 -10.40 -12.70 -12.57
N THR A 413 -9.13 -13.12 -12.62
CA THR A 413 -8.34 -13.24 -13.87
C THR A 413 -8.81 -14.40 -14.78
N GLY A 414 -10.05 -14.89 -14.61
CA GLY A 414 -10.57 -16.10 -15.25
C GLY A 414 -10.20 -17.40 -14.52
N PHE A 415 -9.47 -17.31 -13.39
CA PHE A 415 -9.10 -18.43 -12.54
C PHE A 415 -9.73 -18.26 -11.14
N GLU A 416 -10.66 -19.16 -10.79
CA GLU A 416 -11.40 -19.14 -9.52
C GLU A 416 -10.84 -20.13 -8.50
N PRO A 417 -10.86 -19.76 -7.21
CA PRO A 417 -10.19 -18.59 -6.62
C PRO A 417 -8.70 -18.91 -6.37
N ILE A 418 -7.82 -17.97 -6.67
CA ILE A 418 -6.37 -18.12 -6.44
C ILE A 418 -5.90 -16.99 -5.52
N ASP A 419 -5.23 -17.36 -4.43
CA ASP A 419 -4.53 -16.39 -3.57
C ASP A 419 -3.55 -15.59 -4.43
N PRO A 420 -3.54 -14.25 -4.34
CA PRO A 420 -2.76 -13.40 -5.20
C PRO A 420 -1.27 -13.79 -5.15
N ILE A 421 -0.65 -13.81 -6.32
CA ILE A 421 0.74 -14.22 -6.48
C ILE A 421 1.40 -13.45 -7.61
N ILE A 422 2.60 -12.97 -7.35
CA ILE A 422 3.55 -12.53 -8.36
C ILE A 422 4.50 -13.69 -8.62
N GLU A 423 4.57 -14.13 -9.87
CA GLU A 423 5.41 -15.23 -10.35
C GLU A 423 6.57 -14.66 -11.14
N ILE A 424 7.81 -14.90 -10.71
CA ILE A 424 9.00 -14.30 -11.34
C ILE A 424 9.95 -15.42 -11.76
N SER A 425 10.21 -15.54 -13.06
CA SER A 425 11.18 -16.52 -13.57
C SER A 425 12.59 -16.28 -13.01
N PRO A 426 13.49 -17.28 -13.10
CA PRO A 426 14.90 -17.08 -12.79
C PRO A 426 15.56 -15.92 -13.53
N VAL A 427 15.17 -15.64 -14.78
CA VAL A 427 15.79 -14.56 -15.58
C VAL A 427 15.38 -13.17 -15.07
N TYR A 428 14.15 -13.04 -14.54
CA TYR A 428 13.67 -11.79 -13.94
C TYR A 428 13.97 -11.67 -12.44
N SER A 429 14.37 -12.77 -11.81
CA SER A 429 14.83 -12.77 -10.41
C SER A 429 16.29 -12.36 -10.28
N ASP A 430 17.06 -12.29 -11.37
CA ASP A 430 18.50 -11.95 -11.36
C ASP A 430 18.69 -10.43 -11.32
N PHE A 431 19.09 -9.88 -10.17
CA PHE A 431 19.27 -8.43 -9.97
C PHE A 431 20.56 -7.89 -10.58
N SER A 432 21.40 -8.73 -11.18
CA SER A 432 22.42 -8.19 -12.09
C SER A 432 21.81 -7.45 -13.29
N SER A 433 20.52 -7.67 -13.56
CA SER A 433 19.67 -6.91 -14.48
C SER A 433 18.99 -5.73 -13.78
N THR A 434 19.05 -4.53 -14.39
CA THR A 434 18.29 -3.35 -13.95
C THR A 434 16.78 -3.52 -14.08
N ALA A 435 16.31 -4.51 -14.84
CA ALA A 435 14.89 -4.75 -15.08
C ALA A 435 14.14 -5.36 -13.90
N ALA A 436 14.85 -5.97 -12.93
CA ALA A 436 14.20 -6.75 -11.88
C ALA A 436 13.38 -5.87 -10.92
N ALA A 437 13.84 -4.64 -10.63
CA ALA A 437 13.07 -3.68 -9.83
C ALA A 437 11.75 -3.31 -10.53
N ASP A 438 11.87 -2.87 -11.78
CA ASP A 438 10.74 -2.46 -12.63
C ASP A 438 9.72 -3.59 -12.80
N THR A 439 10.22 -4.82 -12.98
CA THR A 439 9.38 -6.01 -13.11
C THR A 439 8.57 -6.28 -11.84
N VAL A 440 9.23 -6.35 -10.67
CA VAL A 440 8.51 -6.61 -9.40
C VAL A 440 7.45 -5.55 -9.13
N MET A 441 7.81 -4.29 -9.32
CA MET A 441 6.90 -3.17 -9.05
C MET A 441 5.75 -3.11 -10.05
N HIS A 442 5.97 -3.48 -11.31
CA HIS A 442 4.92 -3.60 -12.33
C HIS A 442 3.91 -4.68 -11.93
N GLU A 443 4.38 -5.88 -11.59
CA GLU A 443 3.48 -6.94 -11.14
C GLU A 443 2.77 -6.59 -9.83
N PHE A 444 3.40 -5.79 -8.97
CA PHE A 444 2.76 -5.24 -7.78
C PHE A 444 1.74 -4.14 -8.13
N GLY A 445 1.95 -3.36 -9.19
CA GLY A 445 1.00 -2.40 -9.73
C GLY A 445 -0.32 -3.07 -10.12
N HIS A 446 -0.26 -4.24 -10.75
CA HIS A 446 -1.45 -5.07 -11.01
C HIS A 446 -2.21 -5.44 -9.73
N HIS A 447 -1.48 -5.80 -8.67
CA HIS A 447 -2.09 -6.09 -7.36
C HIS A 447 -2.83 -4.87 -6.79
N VAL A 448 -2.18 -3.71 -6.79
CA VAL A 448 -2.72 -2.45 -6.27
C VAL A 448 -3.94 -1.99 -7.08
N MET A 449 -3.88 -2.12 -8.41
CA MET A 449 -5.02 -1.85 -9.29
C MET A 449 -6.20 -2.76 -8.97
N ALA A 450 -5.94 -4.06 -8.80
CA ALA A 450 -6.99 -5.02 -8.48
C ALA A 450 -7.67 -4.68 -7.14
N ASP A 451 -6.91 -4.41 -6.08
CA ASP A 451 -7.45 -3.98 -4.78
C ASP A 451 -8.28 -2.69 -4.90
N ALA A 452 -7.78 -1.71 -5.65
CA ALA A 452 -8.49 -0.46 -5.88
C ALA A 452 -9.82 -0.68 -6.62
N TYR A 453 -9.90 -1.69 -7.49
CA TYR A 453 -11.04 -1.97 -8.38
C TYR A 453 -11.90 -3.12 -7.89
N ALA A 454 -12.03 -3.24 -6.56
CA ALA A 454 -12.85 -4.26 -5.89
C ALA A 454 -12.42 -5.70 -6.24
N ASN A 455 -11.12 -5.95 -6.19
CA ASN A 455 -10.47 -7.24 -6.41
C ASN A 455 -10.65 -7.77 -7.84
N PHE A 456 -10.52 -6.86 -8.81
CA PHE A 456 -10.73 -7.12 -10.22
C PHE A 456 -9.79 -6.30 -11.11
N LEU A 457 -9.19 -6.92 -12.12
CA LEU A 457 -8.56 -6.20 -13.23
C LEU A 457 -9.57 -6.09 -14.39
N PRO A 458 -9.71 -4.93 -15.04
CA PRO A 458 -10.55 -4.76 -16.22
C PRO A 458 -10.34 -5.88 -17.26
N LEU A 459 -11.39 -6.37 -17.92
CA LEU A 459 -11.27 -7.42 -18.94
C LEU A 459 -12.24 -7.16 -20.08
N ALA A 460 -11.71 -6.87 -21.27
CA ALA A 460 -12.50 -6.63 -22.48
C ALA A 460 -12.52 -7.86 -23.40
N PRO A 461 -13.68 -8.28 -23.94
CA PRO A 461 -13.76 -9.39 -24.88
C PRO A 461 -12.92 -9.16 -26.14
N GLY A 462 -12.10 -10.15 -26.49
CA GLY A 462 -11.29 -10.13 -27.72
C GLY A 462 -9.95 -9.42 -27.59
N ASN A 463 -9.66 -8.79 -26.43
CA ASN A 463 -8.31 -8.36 -26.12
C ASN A 463 -7.40 -9.58 -25.93
N VAL A 464 -6.18 -9.45 -26.43
CA VAL A 464 -5.06 -10.36 -26.21
C VAL A 464 -4.06 -9.63 -25.33
N ASN A 465 -3.45 -10.36 -24.39
CA ASN A 465 -2.42 -9.82 -23.51
C ASN A 465 -1.26 -9.21 -24.32
N HIS A 466 -0.87 -7.98 -24.01
CA HIS A 466 0.08 -7.17 -24.79
C HIS A 466 -0.27 -7.10 -26.29
N GLY A 467 -1.56 -7.06 -26.62
CA GLY A 467 -2.04 -6.95 -28.00
C GLY A 467 -1.90 -5.53 -28.56
N GLY A 468 -1.67 -4.55 -27.68
CA GLY A 468 -1.50 -3.15 -27.99
C GLY A 468 -2.59 -2.59 -28.90
N PHE A 469 -2.21 -1.75 -29.86
CA PHE A 469 -3.10 -1.12 -30.84
C PHE A 469 -3.90 -2.10 -31.72
N THR A 470 -3.55 -3.39 -31.72
CA THR A 470 -4.29 -4.41 -32.47
C THR A 470 -5.48 -4.98 -31.68
N ASN A 471 -5.55 -4.72 -30.37
CA ASN A 471 -6.69 -5.09 -29.55
C ASN A 471 -7.94 -4.31 -29.95
N PRO A 472 -9.14 -4.90 -29.81
CA PRO A 472 -10.39 -4.20 -30.12
C PRO A 472 -10.67 -3.03 -29.16
N THR A 473 -10.04 -3.01 -27.99
CA THR A 473 -10.14 -1.93 -26.99
C THR A 473 -8.79 -1.69 -26.31
N THR A 474 -8.62 -0.50 -25.72
CA THR A 474 -7.42 -0.14 -24.95
C THR A 474 -7.43 -0.67 -23.52
N THR A 475 -8.35 -1.57 -23.15
CA THR A 475 -8.44 -2.13 -21.79
C THR A 475 -7.18 -2.88 -21.36
N ASP A 476 -6.54 -3.60 -22.28
CA ASP A 476 -5.29 -4.33 -22.02
C ASP A 476 -4.13 -3.36 -21.78
N SER A 477 -3.96 -2.41 -22.69
CA SER A 477 -2.95 -1.35 -22.57
C SER A 477 -3.19 -0.43 -21.37
N TRP A 478 -4.43 -0.27 -20.94
CA TRP A 478 -4.77 0.42 -19.70
C TRP A 478 -4.18 -0.29 -18.47
N ILE A 479 -4.37 -1.61 -18.39
CA ILE A 479 -3.90 -2.44 -17.27
C ILE A 479 -2.38 -2.48 -17.23
N GLU A 480 -1.75 -2.86 -18.34
CA GLU A 480 -0.29 -2.94 -18.42
C GLU A 480 0.36 -1.56 -18.31
N GLY A 481 -0.22 -0.53 -18.93
CA GLY A 481 0.28 0.83 -18.85
C GLY A 481 0.18 1.42 -17.44
N PHE A 482 -0.90 1.13 -16.70
CA PHE A 482 -1.00 1.50 -15.29
C PHE A 482 0.08 0.82 -14.45
N ALA A 483 0.30 -0.48 -14.63
CA ALA A 483 1.32 -1.23 -13.90
C ALA A 483 2.75 -0.71 -14.19
N THR A 484 3.06 -0.39 -15.45
CA THR A 484 4.33 0.23 -15.83
C THR A 484 4.47 1.61 -15.18
N PHE A 485 3.44 2.45 -15.26
CA PHE A 485 3.41 3.76 -14.61
C PHE A 485 3.64 3.66 -13.10
N TYR A 486 2.94 2.73 -12.43
CA TYR A 486 3.05 2.50 -10.99
C TYR A 486 4.49 2.17 -10.57
N ALA A 487 5.20 1.37 -11.36
CA ALA A 487 6.60 1.06 -11.11
C ALA A 487 7.50 2.30 -11.19
N LEU A 488 7.32 3.14 -12.22
CA LEU A 488 8.08 4.39 -12.36
C LEU A 488 7.75 5.38 -11.24
N TRP A 489 6.47 5.46 -10.87
CA TRP A 489 5.97 6.33 -9.82
C TRP A 489 6.54 5.93 -8.45
N THR A 490 6.58 4.64 -8.15
CA THR A 490 7.24 4.07 -6.97
C THR A 490 8.73 4.42 -6.95
N LYS A 491 9.44 4.29 -8.09
CA LYS A 491 10.85 4.68 -8.19
C LYS A 491 11.07 6.18 -7.92
N SER A 492 10.17 7.03 -8.41
CA SER A 492 10.23 8.47 -8.21
C SER A 492 10.10 8.84 -6.72
N ASP A 493 9.06 8.30 -6.07
CA ASP A 493 8.65 8.74 -4.74
C ASP A 493 9.33 7.99 -3.59
N GLN A 494 9.65 6.71 -3.75
CA GLN A 494 10.18 5.86 -2.69
C GLN A 494 11.68 5.63 -2.80
N ILE A 495 12.15 5.31 -4.01
CA ILE A 495 13.58 5.03 -4.23
C ILE A 495 14.37 6.32 -4.54
N GLN A 496 13.70 7.33 -5.11
CA GLN A 496 14.30 8.59 -5.55
C GLN A 496 15.46 8.36 -6.52
N THR A 497 15.23 7.50 -7.52
CA THR A 497 16.24 7.28 -8.57
C THR A 497 16.47 8.59 -9.34
N ALA A 498 17.68 8.76 -9.89
CA ALA A 498 18.01 9.97 -10.64
C ALA A 498 17.26 10.09 -11.99
N ALA A 499 16.65 8.99 -12.45
CA ALA A 499 15.94 8.91 -13.72
C ALA A 499 14.74 7.95 -13.60
N PRO A 500 13.71 8.30 -12.81
CA PRO A 500 12.56 7.42 -12.56
C PRO A 500 11.72 7.15 -13.81
N GLN A 501 11.80 8.02 -14.83
CA GLN A 501 11.12 7.89 -16.12
C GLN A 501 11.68 6.75 -17.02
N LEU A 502 12.83 6.17 -16.66
CA LEU A 502 13.44 5.10 -17.45
C LEU A 502 12.86 3.75 -17.04
N TRP A 503 12.18 3.11 -17.99
CA TRP A 503 11.73 1.73 -17.90
C TRP A 503 12.82 0.79 -18.42
N TYR A 504 13.26 -0.13 -17.57
CA TYR A 504 14.26 -1.13 -17.90
C TYR A 504 13.56 -2.46 -18.15
N ASN A 505 13.57 -2.92 -19.40
CA ASN A 505 13.30 -4.32 -19.69
C ASN A 505 14.63 -5.06 -19.93
N GLN A 506 14.60 -6.39 -20.04
CA GLN A 506 15.84 -7.19 -20.17
C GLN A 506 16.66 -6.87 -21.43
N LYS A 507 16.11 -6.15 -22.41
CA LYS A 507 16.70 -5.95 -23.74
C LYS A 507 16.87 -4.47 -24.14
N THR A 508 16.01 -3.60 -23.66
CA THR A 508 15.92 -2.19 -23.99
C THR A 508 15.68 -1.35 -22.74
N VAL A 509 16.01 -0.07 -22.87
CA VAL A 509 15.68 0.94 -21.88
C VAL A 509 14.82 1.95 -22.61
N ASP A 510 13.59 2.09 -22.14
CA ASP A 510 12.57 2.93 -22.74
C ASP A 510 12.37 4.15 -21.83
N ASN A 511 12.31 5.34 -22.44
CA ASN A 511 12.14 6.59 -21.69
C ASN A 511 10.69 7.02 -21.81
N LEU A 512 9.95 7.01 -20.70
CA LEU A 512 8.53 7.36 -20.71
C LEU A 512 8.25 8.86 -20.61
N GLU A 513 9.29 9.67 -20.43
CA GLU A 513 9.25 11.13 -20.70
C GLU A 513 9.08 11.45 -22.19
N LEU A 514 9.31 10.46 -23.06
CA LEU A 514 8.95 10.63 -24.47
C LEU A 514 7.48 10.30 -24.58
N ASN A 515 6.66 11.16 -25.18
CA ASN A 515 5.26 10.84 -25.38
C ASN A 515 5.15 9.68 -26.39
N TRP A 516 4.94 8.47 -25.88
CA TRP A 516 4.79 7.29 -26.72
C TRP A 516 3.44 7.35 -27.43
N LEU A 517 3.44 7.00 -28.72
CA LEU A 517 2.25 7.01 -29.55
C LEU A 517 1.51 5.69 -29.45
N ALA A 518 0.18 5.72 -29.39
CA ALA A 518 -0.67 4.53 -29.25
C ALA A 518 -0.44 3.47 -30.33
N TRP A 519 -0.10 3.88 -31.56
CA TRP A 519 0.23 2.98 -32.68
C TRP A 519 1.72 2.60 -32.75
N SER A 520 2.52 2.92 -31.73
CA SER A 520 3.88 2.38 -31.60
C SER A 520 3.82 0.88 -31.25
N ALA A 521 4.98 0.24 -31.09
CA ALA A 521 5.05 -1.21 -30.94
C ALA A 521 4.25 -1.73 -29.72
N ASP A 522 4.15 -0.93 -28.65
CA ASP A 522 3.54 -1.31 -27.38
C ASP A 522 2.61 -0.16 -26.88
N GLU A 523 1.30 -0.25 -27.14
CA GLU A 523 0.31 0.78 -26.75
C GLU A 523 0.26 1.00 -25.23
N GLU A 524 0.67 0.03 -24.42
CA GLU A 524 0.82 0.18 -22.97
C GLU A 524 1.86 1.23 -22.57
N PHE A 525 2.92 1.43 -23.38
CA PHE A 525 3.89 2.50 -23.14
C PHE A 525 3.30 3.87 -23.46
N ALA A 526 2.40 3.97 -24.44
CA ALA A 526 1.65 5.20 -24.68
C ALA A 526 0.75 5.56 -23.49
N VAL A 527 0.08 4.56 -22.89
CA VAL A 527 -0.69 4.75 -21.67
C VAL A 527 0.21 5.14 -20.49
N SER A 528 1.30 4.42 -20.28
CA SER A 528 2.21 4.67 -19.16
C SER A 528 2.89 6.03 -19.26
N SER A 529 3.34 6.45 -20.45
CA SER A 529 3.86 7.80 -20.66
C SER A 529 2.78 8.86 -20.46
N LEU A 530 1.53 8.61 -20.89
CA LEU A 530 0.43 9.53 -20.67
C LEU A 530 0.15 9.74 -19.17
N LEU A 531 0.21 8.67 -18.38
CA LEU A 531 0.06 8.76 -16.92
C LEU A 531 1.27 9.44 -16.26
N TRP A 532 2.46 9.25 -16.81
CA TRP A 532 3.68 9.91 -16.36
C TRP A 532 3.60 11.44 -16.54
N ASP A 533 3.18 11.88 -17.73
CA ASP A 533 2.97 13.29 -18.10
C ASP A 533 1.83 13.96 -17.30
N LEU A 534 1.03 13.19 -16.57
CA LEU A 534 0.05 13.74 -15.63
C LEU A 534 0.67 14.12 -14.28
N VAL A 535 1.84 13.62 -13.90
CA VAL A 535 2.41 13.79 -12.55
C VAL A 535 3.81 14.38 -12.52
N ASP A 536 4.55 14.28 -13.61
CA ASP A 536 5.90 14.79 -13.68
C ASP A 536 5.92 16.33 -13.87
N PRO A 537 7.08 16.98 -13.69
CA PRO A 537 7.17 18.42 -13.81
C PRO A 537 7.05 18.88 -15.26
N VAL A 538 6.13 19.81 -15.51
CA VAL A 538 5.98 20.42 -16.84
C VAL A 538 7.31 21.03 -17.30
N ASN A 539 7.86 20.52 -18.39
CA ASN A 539 9.10 20.90 -19.00
C ASN A 539 9.01 21.01 -20.53
N LYS A 540 10.13 20.78 -21.24
CA LYS A 540 10.25 20.99 -22.69
C LYS A 540 10.15 19.69 -23.49
N TRP A 541 10.16 18.56 -22.80
CA TRP A 541 10.08 17.23 -23.39
C TRP A 541 8.63 16.79 -23.57
N ASP A 542 7.73 17.43 -22.83
CA ASP A 542 6.26 17.40 -22.81
C ASP A 542 5.57 17.71 -24.14
N SER A 543 6.31 17.91 -25.22
CA SER A 543 5.74 18.34 -26.49
C SER A 543 5.99 17.34 -27.60
N THR A 544 4.91 16.83 -28.18
CA THR A 544 4.96 15.96 -29.35
C THR A 544 4.77 16.76 -30.63
N GLU A 545 5.74 16.65 -31.53
CA GLU A 545 5.64 17.18 -32.88
C GLU A 545 4.97 16.16 -33.81
N MET A 546 3.73 16.43 -34.22
CA MET A 546 3.04 15.62 -35.22
C MET A 546 2.99 16.32 -36.59
N PRO A 547 3.21 15.59 -37.70
CA PRO A 547 3.09 16.16 -39.03
C PRO A 547 1.64 16.56 -39.31
N VAL A 548 1.41 17.75 -39.87
CA VAL A 548 0.06 18.12 -40.36
C VAL A 548 -0.29 17.27 -41.58
N ALA A 549 -1.49 16.70 -41.55
CA ALA A 549 -2.10 15.84 -42.56
C ALA A 549 -1.78 16.24 -44.03
N ASN A 550 -0.75 15.63 -44.63
CA ASN A 550 -0.53 15.70 -46.09
C ASN A 550 0.17 14.45 -46.65
N TRP A 551 -0.24 13.30 -46.15
CA TRP A 551 0.40 11.98 -46.21
C TRP A 551 0.11 11.16 -47.47
N ALA A 552 -0.58 11.71 -48.47
CA ALA A 552 -1.30 10.90 -49.47
C ALA A 552 -0.46 9.96 -50.39
N THR A 553 0.89 9.87 -50.34
CA THR A 553 1.63 9.08 -51.37
C THR A 553 3.01 8.45 -51.07
N GLN A 554 3.61 8.40 -49.87
CA GLN A 554 5.01 7.87 -49.75
C GLN A 554 5.28 6.92 -48.56
N PRO A 555 5.94 5.76 -48.78
CA PRO A 555 6.31 4.77 -47.74
C PRO A 555 7.61 5.10 -46.98
N VAL A 556 8.15 6.31 -47.14
CA VAL A 556 9.29 6.82 -46.37
C VAL A 556 8.84 8.14 -45.75
N ILE A 557 8.75 8.16 -44.42
CA ILE A 557 8.32 9.34 -43.65
C ILE A 557 9.30 10.48 -43.93
N THR A 558 8.95 11.34 -44.88
CA THR A 558 9.62 12.61 -45.10
C THR A 558 8.61 13.69 -44.71
N VAL A 559 8.64 14.10 -43.45
CA VAL A 559 7.78 15.17 -42.92
C VAL A 559 8.12 16.45 -43.68
N THR A 560 7.24 16.86 -44.61
CA THR A 560 7.43 18.08 -45.43
C THR A 560 6.29 19.08 -45.27
N GLY A 561 5.38 18.84 -44.32
CA GLY A 561 4.28 19.74 -43.95
C GLY A 561 4.61 20.62 -42.73
N PRO A 562 3.74 21.60 -42.40
CA PRO A 562 3.79 22.24 -41.09
C PRO A 562 3.69 21.18 -40.00
N ILE A 563 4.38 21.40 -38.89
CA ILE A 563 4.35 20.54 -37.71
C ILE A 563 3.43 21.22 -36.70
N THR A 564 2.51 20.46 -36.12
CA THR A 564 1.74 20.92 -34.96
C THR A 564 2.37 20.28 -33.73
N SER A 565 2.70 21.11 -32.75
CA SER A 565 3.19 20.65 -31.45
C SER A 565 2.00 20.56 -30.51
N TYR A 566 1.85 19.41 -29.86
CA TYR A 566 0.87 19.16 -28.81
C TYR A 566 1.64 19.00 -27.51
N GLY A 567 1.34 19.83 -26.52
CA GLY A 567 1.98 19.80 -25.22
C GLY A 567 1.13 19.09 -24.18
N ASP A 568 1.73 18.34 -23.27
CA ASP A 568 1.16 18.19 -21.95
C ASP A 568 1.45 19.47 -21.14
N TYR A 569 0.43 19.95 -20.44
CA TYR A 569 0.50 21.17 -19.60
C TYR A 569 -0.16 20.89 -18.24
N ILE A 570 -0.20 19.62 -17.88
CA ILE A 570 -0.94 19.12 -16.73
C ILE A 570 0.09 18.59 -15.74
N GLN A 571 -0.03 19.00 -14.49
CA GLN A 571 0.72 18.40 -13.40
C GLN A 571 -0.22 18.24 -12.22
N LEU A 572 -0.59 17.00 -11.96
CA LEU A 572 -1.40 16.58 -10.83
C LEU A 572 -0.49 16.21 -9.67
N SER A 573 -0.92 16.54 -8.46
CA SER A 573 -0.32 15.96 -7.27
C SER A 573 -0.63 14.47 -7.19
N ARG A 574 0.14 13.77 -6.34
CA ARG A 574 -0.02 12.34 -6.10
C ARG A 574 -1.45 11.97 -5.70
N ASP A 575 -2.02 12.74 -4.77
CA ASP A 575 -3.36 12.49 -4.23
C ASP A 575 -4.43 12.77 -5.29
N GLU A 576 -4.23 13.76 -6.15
CA GLU A 576 -5.17 14.11 -7.22
C GLU A 576 -5.27 13.02 -8.28
N ILE A 577 -4.14 12.56 -8.83
CA ILE A 577 -4.16 11.47 -9.81
C ILE A 577 -4.75 10.21 -9.19
N TRP A 578 -4.35 9.84 -7.98
CA TRP A 578 -4.86 8.62 -7.35
C TRP A 578 -6.36 8.68 -7.11
N ARG A 579 -6.88 9.82 -6.64
CA ARG A 579 -8.32 10.04 -6.47
C ARG A 579 -9.06 9.90 -7.80
N LEU A 580 -8.52 10.44 -8.89
CA LEU A 580 -9.13 10.34 -10.23
C LEU A 580 -9.16 8.89 -10.72
N LEU A 581 -8.11 8.11 -10.45
CA LEU A 581 -8.01 6.71 -10.87
C LEU A 581 -8.91 5.75 -10.07
N THR A 582 -9.21 6.07 -8.80
CA THR A 582 -9.91 5.18 -7.87
C THR A 582 -11.35 5.59 -7.54
N TYR A 583 -11.65 6.89 -7.63
CA TYR A 583 -13.01 7.42 -7.44
C TYR A 583 -13.44 8.19 -8.69
N PRO A 584 -13.49 7.54 -9.86
CA PRO A 584 -13.93 8.23 -11.06
C PRO A 584 -15.35 8.73 -10.82
N MET A 585 -15.56 10.04 -10.97
CA MET A 585 -16.91 10.59 -11.09
C MET A 585 -17.48 10.11 -12.43
N LEU A 586 -17.93 8.85 -12.47
CA LEU A 586 -18.42 8.24 -13.68
C LEU A 586 -19.67 9.00 -14.12
N VAL A 587 -19.53 9.74 -15.22
CA VAL A 587 -20.68 10.23 -15.95
C VAL A 587 -21.35 9.00 -16.53
N ALA A 588 -22.50 8.61 -15.97
CA ALA A 588 -23.19 7.36 -16.30
C ALA A 588 -23.52 7.18 -17.80
N ALA A 589 -23.34 8.22 -18.63
CA ALA A 589 -23.59 8.23 -20.06
C ALA A 589 -22.44 7.65 -20.91
N ASP A 590 -21.20 7.55 -20.40
CA ASP A 590 -20.00 7.25 -21.21
C ASP A 590 -19.28 5.96 -20.79
N ARG A 591 -20.04 4.94 -20.38
CA ARG A 591 -19.48 3.62 -20.11
C ARG A 591 -18.93 2.99 -21.38
N SER A 592 -17.79 2.30 -21.27
CA SER A 592 -17.25 1.54 -22.39
C SER A 592 -18.27 0.50 -22.84
N PRO A 593 -18.55 0.37 -24.14
CA PRO A 593 -19.47 -0.64 -24.65
C PRO A 593 -18.98 -2.07 -24.37
N SER A 594 -17.69 -2.23 -24.07
CA SER A 594 -17.05 -3.51 -23.75
C SER A 594 -17.02 -3.80 -22.24
N ALA A 595 -17.37 -2.82 -21.40
CA ALA A 595 -17.38 -2.98 -19.96
C ALA A 595 -18.65 -3.71 -19.46
N PRO A 596 -18.58 -4.40 -18.32
CA PRO A 596 -19.75 -5.01 -17.71
C PRO A 596 -20.81 -3.95 -17.35
N SER A 597 -22.07 -4.38 -17.17
CA SER A 597 -23.18 -3.47 -16.85
C SER A 597 -23.05 -2.78 -15.48
N SER A 598 -22.12 -3.21 -14.63
CA SER A 598 -21.88 -2.67 -13.31
C SER A 598 -20.37 -2.71 -13.01
N TYR A 599 -19.75 -1.54 -13.08
CA TYR A 599 -18.40 -1.27 -12.58
C TYR A 599 -18.33 0.22 -12.20
N ASP A 600 -17.40 0.55 -11.32
CA ASP A 600 -17.18 1.87 -10.72
C ASP A 600 -15.72 2.35 -10.83
N TYR A 601 -14.93 1.71 -11.69
CA TYR A 601 -13.51 2.00 -11.93
C TYR A 601 -13.23 2.42 -13.39
N ILE A 602 -12.00 2.81 -13.71
CA ILE A 602 -11.58 3.10 -15.10
C ILE A 602 -11.33 1.78 -15.84
N PHE A 603 -12.05 1.56 -16.94
CA PHE A 603 -12.00 0.32 -17.71
C PHE A 603 -11.09 0.39 -18.95
N ASP A 604 -10.92 1.58 -19.52
CA ASP A 604 -10.11 1.82 -20.72
C ASP A 604 -9.64 3.28 -20.79
N VAL A 605 -8.76 3.58 -21.73
CA VAL A 605 -8.18 4.93 -21.91
C VAL A 605 -9.24 5.98 -22.21
N LYS A 606 -10.36 5.61 -22.84
CA LYS A 606 -11.45 6.56 -23.09
C LYS A 606 -12.11 7.02 -21.81
N GLN A 607 -12.30 6.11 -20.85
CA GLN A 607 -12.83 6.50 -19.55
C GLN A 607 -11.85 7.30 -18.72
N LEU A 608 -10.54 7.06 -18.86
CA LEU A 608 -9.55 7.95 -18.27
C LEU A 608 -9.72 9.38 -18.82
N TYR A 609 -9.76 9.54 -20.15
CA TYR A 609 -10.01 10.84 -20.79
C TYR A 609 -11.28 11.49 -20.25
N ASP A 610 -12.42 10.78 -20.27
CA ASP A 610 -13.70 11.33 -19.81
C ASP A 610 -13.69 11.70 -18.33
N THR A 611 -12.99 10.92 -17.50
CA THR A 611 -12.83 11.20 -16.07
C THR A 611 -12.06 12.49 -15.85
N LEU A 612 -10.96 12.71 -16.59
CA LEU A 612 -10.17 13.94 -16.51
C LEU A 612 -10.99 15.15 -16.96
N LYS A 613 -11.71 15.04 -18.09
CA LYS A 613 -12.60 16.10 -18.59
C LYS A 613 -13.72 16.42 -17.61
N ALA A 614 -14.37 15.41 -17.03
CA ALA A 614 -15.46 15.59 -16.07
C ALA A 614 -15.01 16.23 -14.76
N ASN A 615 -13.72 16.13 -14.43
CA ASN A 615 -13.11 16.77 -13.27
C ASN A 615 -12.41 18.10 -13.61
N TYR A 616 -12.62 18.64 -14.82
CA TYR A 616 -12.07 19.92 -15.27
C TYR A 616 -10.53 20.00 -15.14
N VAL A 617 -9.85 18.85 -15.30
CA VAL A 617 -8.39 18.79 -15.26
C VAL A 617 -7.83 19.64 -16.39
N GLY A 618 -6.84 20.48 -16.09
CA GLY A 618 -6.17 21.34 -17.08
C GLY A 618 -6.95 22.57 -17.56
N GLU A 619 -8.21 22.78 -17.15
CA GLU A 619 -9.02 23.92 -17.65
C GLU A 619 -8.54 25.30 -17.17
N ALA A 620 -7.87 25.39 -16.01
CA ALA A 620 -7.33 26.65 -15.52
C ALA A 620 -5.95 27.00 -16.10
N ALA A 621 -5.27 26.05 -16.75
CA ALA A 621 -3.84 26.17 -16.98
C ALA A 621 -3.46 27.16 -18.10
N LEU A 622 -4.28 27.33 -19.15
CA LEU A 622 -3.90 28.19 -20.28
C LEU A 622 -5.12 28.84 -20.97
N PRO A 623 -4.97 30.05 -21.58
CA PRO A 623 -5.90 30.46 -22.64
C PRO A 623 -5.90 29.36 -23.70
N ALA A 624 -7.09 28.97 -24.18
CA ALA A 624 -7.27 27.96 -25.22
C ALA A 624 -6.13 28.06 -26.25
N THR A 625 -5.42 26.95 -26.47
CA THR A 625 -4.26 26.97 -27.35
C THR A 625 -4.70 27.43 -28.74
N PRO A 626 -3.77 27.90 -29.60
CA PRO A 626 -4.15 28.50 -30.89
C PRO A 626 -5.03 27.60 -31.79
N ASN A 627 -5.07 26.29 -31.52
CA ASN A 627 -5.87 25.30 -32.23
C ASN A 627 -7.29 25.09 -31.62
N GLY A 628 -7.59 25.68 -30.47
CA GLY A 628 -8.89 25.58 -29.77
C GLY A 628 -9.06 24.33 -28.89
N LEU A 629 -7.97 23.61 -28.60
CA LEU A 629 -7.94 22.47 -27.70
C LEU A 629 -7.61 22.92 -26.26
N ASP A 630 -8.04 22.16 -25.27
CA ASP A 630 -7.55 22.30 -23.90
C ASP A 630 -6.41 21.32 -23.60
N ALA A 631 -5.81 21.45 -22.41
CA ALA A 631 -4.62 20.68 -22.04
C ALA A 631 -4.86 19.17 -22.01
N VAL A 632 -6.07 18.70 -21.65
CA VAL A 632 -6.39 17.26 -21.67
C VAL A 632 -6.51 16.77 -23.11
N ASP A 633 -7.10 17.57 -23.99
CA ASP A 633 -7.18 17.24 -25.40
C ASP A 633 -5.78 17.13 -26.03
N GLU A 634 -4.90 18.10 -25.76
CA GLU A 634 -3.53 18.10 -26.28
C GLU A 634 -2.68 16.95 -25.74
N LEU A 635 -2.79 16.63 -24.44
CA LEU A 635 -2.12 15.47 -23.84
C LEU A 635 -2.51 14.18 -24.56
N PHE A 636 -3.81 13.90 -24.71
CA PHE A 636 -4.25 12.65 -25.34
C PHE A 636 -3.87 12.58 -26.82
N ILE A 637 -3.88 13.73 -27.51
CA ILE A 637 -3.39 13.80 -28.90
C ILE A 637 -1.88 13.54 -28.95
N ALA A 638 -1.08 14.08 -28.02
CA ALA A 638 0.36 13.88 -27.95
C ALA A 638 0.74 12.40 -27.87
N HIS A 639 -0.06 11.57 -27.17
CA HIS A 639 0.11 10.11 -27.11
C HIS A 639 -0.66 9.32 -28.17
N GLY A 640 -1.29 9.97 -29.15
CA GLY A 640 -1.96 9.29 -30.24
C GLY A 640 -3.32 8.67 -29.90
N PHE A 641 -3.97 9.06 -28.81
CA PHE A 641 -5.31 8.60 -28.43
C PHE A 641 -6.40 9.46 -29.09
N PHE A 642 -6.52 9.34 -30.41
CA PHE A 642 -7.65 9.87 -31.18
C PHE A 642 -8.09 8.91 -32.29
N ALA A 643 -9.31 9.12 -32.78
CA ALA A 643 -10.00 8.22 -33.69
C ALA A 643 -9.54 8.29 -35.16
N ASP A 644 -8.34 8.75 -35.54
CA ASP A 644 -7.78 8.88 -36.92
C ASP A 644 -8.70 8.45 -38.10
N THR A 645 -9.85 9.10 -38.27
CA THR A 645 -11.03 8.69 -39.07
C THR A 645 -11.15 9.52 -40.33
N GLY A 646 -10.41 10.64 -40.37
CA GLY A 646 -10.09 11.34 -41.59
C GLY A 646 -9.28 10.46 -42.54
N PRO A 647 -8.49 11.04 -43.44
CA PRO A 647 -7.55 10.22 -44.18
C PRO A 647 -6.57 9.64 -43.13
N GLN A 648 -6.62 8.31 -42.83
CA GLN A 648 -5.81 7.58 -41.82
C GLN A 648 -4.31 7.94 -41.86
N ASN A 649 -3.92 8.99 -41.16
CA ASN A 649 -2.64 9.68 -41.37
C ASN A 649 -1.74 9.72 -40.16
N LEU A 650 -2.18 9.12 -39.05
CA LEU A 650 -1.47 9.15 -37.78
C LEU A 650 -1.23 10.58 -37.27
N ALA A 651 -2.19 11.48 -37.52
CA ALA A 651 -2.20 12.87 -37.09
C ALA A 651 -3.64 13.28 -36.74
N TYR A 652 -3.78 14.08 -35.68
CA TYR A 652 -5.11 14.55 -35.30
C TYR A 652 -5.68 15.52 -36.34
N ASP A 653 -6.83 15.17 -36.90
CA ASP A 653 -7.64 16.07 -37.73
C ASP A 653 -8.76 16.72 -36.90
N SER A 654 -9.01 18.01 -37.15
CA SER A 654 -10.04 18.76 -36.42
C SER A 654 -11.41 18.09 -36.53
N GLY A 655 -11.99 17.74 -35.37
CA GLY A 655 -13.28 17.07 -35.25
C GLY A 655 -13.20 15.57 -35.02
N GLU A 656 -12.00 14.98 -35.04
CA GLU A 656 -11.80 13.61 -34.60
C GLU A 656 -12.07 13.44 -33.11
N LYS A 657 -12.56 12.27 -32.73
CA LYS A 657 -12.87 11.95 -31.34
C LYS A 657 -11.56 11.66 -30.59
N ILE A 658 -11.36 12.34 -29.45
CA ILE A 658 -10.20 12.19 -28.57
C ILE A 658 -10.50 11.14 -27.47
N GLY A 659 -9.45 10.54 -26.92
CA GLY A 659 -9.48 9.52 -25.88
C GLY A 659 -9.73 8.11 -26.41
N VAL A 660 -9.78 7.90 -27.72
CA VAL A 660 -10.02 6.59 -28.34
C VAL A 660 -8.91 6.26 -29.33
N THR A 661 -8.74 4.99 -29.67
CA THR A 661 -7.91 4.56 -30.79
C THR A 661 -8.78 3.82 -31.79
N ASN A 662 -8.37 3.84 -33.06
CA ASN A 662 -9.17 3.23 -34.12
C ASN A 662 -9.13 1.71 -34.12
N ASN A 663 -8.11 1.10 -33.50
CA ASN A 663 -7.98 -0.35 -33.34
C ASN A 663 -8.20 -1.13 -34.66
N GLN A 664 -7.94 -0.48 -35.78
CA GLN A 664 -8.06 -1.05 -37.12
C GLN A 664 -6.66 -1.13 -37.70
N PRO A 665 -6.26 -2.29 -38.27
CA PRO A 665 -5.04 -2.38 -39.06
C PRO A 665 -5.09 -1.35 -40.18
N ILE A 666 -4.09 -0.46 -40.22
CA ILE A 666 -3.91 0.43 -41.37
C ILE A 666 -3.66 -0.48 -42.56
N THR A 667 -4.64 -0.57 -43.45
CA THR A 667 -4.47 -1.32 -44.70
C THR A 667 -3.62 -0.43 -45.60
N VAL A 668 -2.30 -0.52 -45.49
CA VAL A 668 -1.39 0.10 -46.45
C VAL A 668 -1.72 -0.55 -47.79
N GLY A 669 -2.43 0.19 -48.63
CA GLY A 669 -2.81 -0.28 -49.96
C GLY A 669 -1.57 -0.82 -50.65
N SER A 670 -1.64 -2.08 -51.10
CA SER A 670 -0.53 -2.76 -51.77
C SER A 670 0.07 -1.85 -52.82
N ILE A 671 1.31 -1.41 -52.58
CA ILE A 671 2.08 -0.60 -53.51
C ILE A 671 2.41 -1.52 -54.69
N THR A 672 1.67 -1.39 -55.79
CA THR A 672 1.99 -2.00 -57.09
C THR A 672 3.03 -1.20 -57.84
#